data_AF-A0AA92X002-F1
#
_entry.id   AF-A0AA92X002-F1
#
_cell.length_a   1.000
_cell.length_b   1.000
_cell.length_c   1.000
_cell.angle_alpha   90.00
_cell.angle_beta   90.00
_cell.angle_gamma   90.00
#
_symmetry.space_group_name_H-M   'P 1'
#
loop_
_entity.id
_entity.type
_entity.pdbx_description
1 polymer ?
#
loop_
_entity_poly.entity_id
_entity_poly.type
_entity_poly.pdbx_seq_one_letter_code
_entity_poly.pdbx_strand_id
1 'polypeptide(L)'
;MTDIIAQNVVVSMPSQLFTLANSFGAIANGHIYIGKIDADPTIVSNQIQVYMESANGNRVPVTQPIAINAGGYPVYSGQVAKFITTGEHSMAILDANNTRQFYFSNVFNYGWNQFKNQVMDELLSPKGASKIGFDIEEDYPKGTIGNTFNNFFKTCQYVQIYYDEIGNWDDAIFQAQMNIYLKGYSPKLVFPSGIIHLKRPILGAQALGDAIHTARPDLQFYNPVTGRYKSTWPTIIEGTYRKHYNAGTNPNAGTQIYLDLNNDADLTYQNYGIIHVGPTEAEQFNQSAMVKKAWPGTCVIRNVNLGSYLMTPSQYSGWCHGIVSFNGTQNLVENVQVYNVWGGGILFDWCWDSKITNCLIMRSGRMMDRTDYSAAETDIIERQLHSAIQVMMSPRGSGTLPSESSDNSNFIRIYDCHIEDNYGTADIMARGQASPIWIENCHFEADGVAPASSRKTAMALSAGITQFMGDPSLGWNENAANFGAYVYWYGGSMYANAYSYTARVGRYSELSLENIRFPNINKILVSSGNTPSKLSAVNSVLGDVQLNGGNAKDYPLSMTDCSANDITVSYVKGIRLTSCNISSLTVSNNTATATTPSILNGVIAGYISGIFSFAFGDVWLTSTTTESDYNVTNGTVRENFNSYSNYTGEYK
;
A
#
# COMPACT_ATOMS: atom_id res chain seq x y z
N MET A 1 -76.22 10.06 0.14
CA MET A 1 -76.15 10.18 1.61
C MET A 1 -74.67 10.11 1.97
N THR A 2 -74.01 11.26 1.97
CA THR A 2 -72.58 11.40 2.29
C THR A 2 -72.50 11.79 3.76
N ASP A 3 -72.48 10.80 4.63
CA ASP A 3 -72.25 11.03 6.06
C ASP A 3 -70.73 11.18 6.27
N ILE A 4 -70.22 12.35 5.92
CA ILE A 4 -68.94 12.80 6.46
C ILE A 4 -69.23 13.11 7.92
N ILE A 5 -68.86 12.19 8.81
CA ILE A 5 -68.86 12.44 10.26
C ILE A 5 -67.97 13.66 10.47
N ALA A 6 -68.58 14.83 10.69
CA ALA A 6 -67.88 16.00 11.18
C ALA A 6 -67.31 15.64 12.55
N GLN A 7 -66.02 15.34 12.63
CA GLN A 7 -65.33 15.11 13.90
C GLN A 7 -65.41 16.39 14.72
N ASN A 8 -66.32 16.44 15.69
CA ASN A 8 -66.31 17.52 16.67
C ASN A 8 -65.08 17.33 17.57
N VAL A 9 -64.26 18.38 17.69
CA VAL A 9 -63.08 18.36 18.56
C VAL A 9 -63.45 19.07 19.86
N VAL A 10 -63.34 18.35 20.98
CA VAL A 10 -63.56 18.90 22.32
C VAL A 10 -62.46 19.93 22.62
N VAL A 11 -62.86 21.08 23.15
CA VAL A 11 -61.94 22.10 23.66
C VAL A 11 -61.49 21.66 25.05
N SER A 12 -60.34 21.02 25.12
CA SER A 12 -59.71 20.57 26.36
C SER A 12 -58.20 20.77 26.30
N MET A 13 -57.56 20.93 27.45
CA MET A 13 -56.10 20.92 27.53
C MET A 13 -55.52 19.60 27.01
N PRO A 14 -54.54 19.62 26.09
CA PRO A 14 -53.80 18.43 25.68
C PRO A 14 -53.10 17.71 26.84
N SER A 15 -52.69 18.45 27.87
CA SER A 15 -52.18 17.93 29.14
C SER A 15 -53.23 18.17 30.23
N GLN A 16 -53.83 17.12 30.80
CA GLN A 16 -54.95 17.18 31.78
C GLN A 16 -54.95 18.39 32.75
N LEU A 17 -56.15 18.97 32.96
CA LEU A 17 -56.52 20.15 33.80
C LEU A 17 -55.89 21.51 33.38
N PHE A 18 -56.64 22.61 33.48
CA PHE A 18 -56.13 23.96 33.23
C PHE A 18 -55.41 24.49 34.48
N THR A 19 -54.12 24.17 34.61
CA THR A 19 -53.24 24.66 35.70
C THR A 19 -52.33 25.79 35.23
N LEU A 20 -51.77 26.60 36.12
CA LEU A 20 -50.78 27.63 35.79
C LEU A 20 -49.52 27.01 35.15
N ALA A 21 -48.81 27.75 34.31
CA ALA A 21 -47.62 27.25 33.60
C ALA A 21 -46.44 26.96 34.53
N ASN A 22 -46.40 27.58 35.71
CA ASN A 22 -45.29 27.50 36.67
C ASN A 22 -45.64 26.82 38.00
N SER A 23 -46.88 26.36 38.18
CA SER A 23 -47.33 25.72 39.42
C SER A 23 -48.56 24.84 39.18
N PHE A 24 -48.86 23.93 40.10
CA PHE A 24 -50.07 23.08 40.03
C PHE A 24 -51.37 23.81 40.42
N GLY A 25 -51.33 25.14 40.60
CA GLY A 25 -52.52 25.93 40.88
C GLY A 25 -53.44 26.01 39.66
N ALA A 26 -54.76 26.05 39.85
CA ALA A 26 -55.71 26.27 38.76
C ALA A 26 -55.46 27.62 38.08
N ILE A 27 -55.72 27.74 36.76
CA ILE A 27 -55.84 29.04 36.07
C ILE A 27 -57.18 29.69 36.45
N ALA A 28 -57.33 29.99 37.73
CA ALA A 28 -58.54 30.56 38.30
C ALA A 28 -58.88 31.89 37.61
N ASN A 29 -60.13 32.01 37.15
CA ASN A 29 -60.64 33.22 36.47
C ASN A 29 -59.88 33.59 35.18
N GLY A 30 -59.24 32.61 34.53
CA GLY A 30 -58.57 32.78 33.24
C GLY A 30 -59.50 32.73 32.02
N HIS A 31 -58.89 32.74 30.85
CA HIS A 31 -59.55 32.86 29.54
C HIS A 31 -58.97 31.86 28.54
N ILE A 32 -59.84 31.16 27.79
CA ILE A 32 -59.46 30.28 26.69
C ILE A 32 -59.90 30.93 25.36
N TYR A 33 -58.97 31.03 24.42
CA TYR A 33 -59.19 31.49 23.05
C TYR A 33 -58.94 30.35 22.08
N ILE A 34 -59.77 30.25 21.05
CA ILE A 34 -59.83 29.18 20.05
C ILE A 34 -59.91 29.80 18.66
N GLY A 35 -58.99 29.42 17.77
CA GLY A 35 -58.84 30.06 16.47
C GLY A 35 -58.48 29.12 15.34
N LYS A 36 -58.24 29.70 14.17
CA LYS A 36 -57.72 29.02 12.99
C LYS A 36 -56.36 28.41 13.33
N ILE A 37 -56.09 27.23 12.78
CA ILE A 37 -54.77 26.58 12.92
C ILE A 37 -53.64 27.54 12.53
N ASP A 38 -52.52 27.45 13.24
CA ASP A 38 -51.30 28.24 13.05
C ASP A 38 -51.47 29.78 13.18
N ALA A 39 -52.60 30.23 13.73
CA ALA A 39 -52.88 31.64 13.98
C ALA A 39 -53.12 31.93 15.47
N ASP A 40 -52.75 33.14 15.92
CA ASP A 40 -52.99 33.57 17.30
C ASP A 40 -54.50 33.83 17.53
N PRO A 41 -55.18 33.04 18.40
CA PRO A 41 -56.62 33.15 18.61
C PRO A 41 -57.02 34.32 19.52
N THR A 42 -56.06 35.04 20.12
CA THR A 42 -56.35 36.29 20.85
C THR A 42 -56.74 37.44 19.91
N ILE A 43 -56.43 37.32 18.62
CA ILE A 43 -56.86 38.24 17.56
C ILE A 43 -58.24 37.83 17.07
N VAL A 44 -59.21 38.74 17.13
CA VAL A 44 -60.63 38.48 16.80
C VAL A 44 -60.82 37.89 15.40
N SER A 45 -60.07 38.35 14.39
CA SER A 45 -60.16 37.84 13.00
C SER A 45 -59.67 36.39 12.83
N ASN A 46 -58.94 35.87 13.81
CA ASN A 46 -58.43 34.50 13.82
C ASN A 46 -59.33 33.54 14.60
N GLN A 47 -60.32 34.04 15.35
CA GLN A 47 -61.22 33.20 16.16
C GLN A 47 -62.19 32.41 15.28
N ILE A 48 -62.46 31.16 15.68
CA ILE A 48 -63.47 30.31 15.04
C ILE A 48 -64.69 30.15 15.96
N GLN A 49 -65.81 29.68 15.42
CA GLN A 49 -67.00 29.46 16.24
C GLN A 49 -66.79 28.27 17.19
N VAL A 50 -67.01 28.51 18.49
CA VAL A 50 -67.07 27.48 19.54
C VAL A 50 -68.52 27.26 19.94
N TYR A 51 -68.87 26.02 20.29
CA TYR A 51 -70.19 25.66 20.79
C TYR A 51 -70.07 25.05 22.18
N MET A 52 -71.00 25.38 23.07
CA MET A 52 -71.24 24.61 24.29
C MET A 52 -72.18 23.45 23.93
N GLU A 53 -71.80 22.24 24.32
CA GLU A 53 -72.63 21.04 24.16
C GLU A 53 -73.33 20.73 25.49
N SER A 54 -74.66 20.78 25.49
CA SER A 54 -75.45 20.44 26.67
C SER A 54 -75.49 18.92 26.89
N ALA A 55 -75.91 18.48 28.09
CA ALA A 55 -76.04 17.06 28.42
C ALA A 55 -76.96 16.27 27.47
N ASN A 56 -77.87 16.97 26.77
CA ASN A 56 -78.80 16.38 25.80
C ASN A 56 -78.28 16.45 24.35
N GLY A 57 -77.02 16.87 24.13
CA GLY A 57 -76.37 16.94 22.82
C GLY A 57 -76.69 18.20 21.99
N ASN A 58 -77.46 19.15 22.52
CA ASN A 58 -77.74 20.42 21.84
C ASN A 58 -76.52 21.33 21.85
N ARG A 59 -76.26 22.03 20.74
CA ARG A 59 -75.11 22.93 20.56
C ARG A 59 -75.55 24.39 20.62
N VAL A 60 -74.98 25.14 21.54
CA VAL A 60 -75.23 26.58 21.70
C VAL A 60 -73.96 27.33 21.29
N PRO A 61 -74.00 28.24 20.30
CA PRO A 61 -72.86 29.09 19.97
C PRO A 61 -72.44 29.92 21.18
N VAL A 62 -71.13 29.96 21.46
CA VAL A 62 -70.58 30.75 22.57
C VAL A 62 -69.64 31.82 22.05
N THR A 63 -69.64 32.98 22.71
CA THR A 63 -68.67 34.05 22.47
C THR A 63 -67.36 33.74 23.15
N GLN A 64 -66.26 34.13 22.53
CA GLN A 64 -64.91 34.01 23.09
C GLN A 64 -64.46 35.33 23.74
N PRO A 65 -63.58 35.30 24.76
CA PRO A 65 -62.96 34.12 25.36
C PRO A 65 -63.93 33.27 26.19
N ILE A 66 -63.62 31.98 26.31
CA ILE A 66 -64.31 31.07 27.24
C ILE A 66 -63.72 31.29 28.64
N ALA A 67 -64.56 31.54 29.63
CA ALA A 67 -64.12 31.78 31.00
C ALA A 67 -63.73 30.48 31.71
N ILE A 68 -62.72 30.55 32.58
CA ILE A 68 -62.31 29.48 33.50
C ILE A 68 -62.74 29.88 34.92
N ASN A 69 -63.42 29.02 35.67
CA ASN A 69 -63.81 29.34 37.05
C ASN A 69 -62.63 29.24 38.04
N ALA A 70 -62.88 29.56 39.31
CA ALA A 70 -61.89 29.47 40.38
C ALA A 70 -61.30 28.06 40.58
N GLY A 71 -62.01 27.02 40.16
CA GLY A 71 -61.57 25.63 40.21
C GLY A 71 -60.76 25.16 39.00
N GLY A 72 -60.54 26.01 37.98
CA GLY A 72 -59.79 25.65 36.77
C GLY A 72 -60.63 24.97 35.69
N TYR A 73 -61.96 25.07 35.75
CA TYR A 73 -62.87 24.46 34.77
C TYR A 73 -63.41 25.50 33.78
N PRO A 74 -63.49 25.19 32.48
CA PRO A 74 -64.24 26.00 31.52
C PRO A 74 -65.70 26.12 31.93
N VAL A 75 -66.24 27.33 31.91
CA VAL A 75 -67.62 27.59 32.33
C VAL A 75 -68.41 28.35 31.27
N TYR A 76 -69.70 28.04 31.19
CA TYR A 76 -70.70 28.81 30.48
C TYR A 76 -71.72 29.33 31.50
N SER A 77 -71.88 30.66 31.58
CA SER A 77 -72.74 31.31 32.59
C SER A 77 -72.43 30.87 34.04
N GLY A 78 -71.16 30.64 34.35
CA GLY A 78 -70.69 30.26 35.69
C GLY A 78 -70.80 28.77 36.02
N GLN A 79 -71.43 27.94 35.19
CA GLN A 79 -71.47 26.49 35.36
C GLN A 79 -70.47 25.78 34.47
N VAL A 80 -69.89 24.69 34.96
CA VAL A 80 -68.96 23.85 34.19
C VAL A 80 -69.68 23.29 32.97
N ALA A 81 -69.11 23.51 31.79
CA ALA A 81 -69.72 23.13 30.53
C ALA A 81 -68.70 22.49 29.59
N LYS A 82 -69.18 21.64 28.68
CA LYS A 82 -68.36 21.04 27.62
C LYS A 82 -68.37 21.96 26.40
N PHE A 83 -67.19 22.30 25.89
CA PHE A 83 -67.03 23.11 24.70
C PHE A 83 -66.50 22.26 23.54
N ILE A 84 -67.02 22.49 22.33
CA ILE A 84 -66.65 21.77 21.12
C ILE A 84 -66.50 22.75 19.95
N THR A 85 -65.69 22.37 18.97
CA THR A 85 -65.55 23.05 17.68
C THR A 85 -65.87 22.08 16.54
N THR A 86 -66.11 22.60 15.34
CA THR A 86 -66.43 21.80 14.14
C THR A 86 -65.18 21.33 13.38
N GLY A 87 -63.97 21.57 13.89
CA GLY A 87 -62.73 21.17 13.23
C GLY A 87 -61.47 21.48 14.06
N GLU A 88 -60.29 21.23 13.47
CA GLU A 88 -59.00 21.54 14.08
C GLU A 88 -58.85 23.04 14.38
N HIS A 89 -58.15 23.37 15.47
CA HIS A 89 -58.03 24.73 15.96
C HIS A 89 -56.72 25.01 16.70
N SER A 90 -56.31 26.28 16.71
CA SER A 90 -55.33 26.80 17.65
C SER A 90 -55.99 27.14 18.99
N MET A 91 -55.21 27.14 20.07
CA MET A 91 -55.70 27.47 21.40
C MET A 91 -54.68 28.31 22.18
N ALA A 92 -55.13 29.40 22.80
CA ALA A 92 -54.35 30.18 23.75
C ALA A 92 -55.09 30.25 25.09
N ILE A 93 -54.35 30.11 26.19
CA ILE A 93 -54.91 30.14 27.54
C ILE A 93 -54.19 31.21 28.34
N LEU A 94 -54.95 32.16 28.86
CA LEU A 94 -54.47 33.30 29.63
C LEU A 94 -55.00 33.20 31.07
N ASP A 95 -54.25 33.71 32.03
CA ASP A 95 -54.70 33.86 33.41
C ASP A 95 -55.57 35.13 33.62
N ALA A 96 -56.04 35.34 34.85
CA ALA A 96 -56.85 36.50 35.23
C ALA A 96 -56.14 37.86 35.02
N ASN A 97 -54.81 37.86 34.93
CA ASN A 97 -54.00 39.05 34.65
C ASN A 97 -53.71 39.22 33.14
N ASN A 98 -54.40 38.48 32.28
CA ASN A 98 -54.17 38.42 30.83
C ASN A 98 -52.76 37.97 30.43
N THR A 99 -52.04 37.26 31.31
CA THR A 99 -50.74 36.68 30.97
C THR A 99 -50.94 35.31 30.34
N ARG A 100 -50.34 35.09 29.17
CA ARG A 100 -50.45 33.82 28.44
C ARG A 100 -49.71 32.71 29.16
N GLN A 101 -50.46 31.70 29.58
CA GLN A 101 -49.96 30.50 30.24
C GLN A 101 -49.59 29.41 29.22
N PHE A 102 -50.47 29.15 28.24
CA PHE A 102 -50.21 28.15 27.20
C PHE A 102 -50.63 28.66 25.81
N TYR A 103 -49.97 28.13 24.79
CA TYR A 103 -50.31 28.32 23.40
C TYR A 103 -50.09 27.02 22.61
N PHE A 104 -51.09 26.65 21.81
CA PHE A 104 -51.06 25.50 20.92
C PHE A 104 -51.44 26.00 19.52
N SER A 105 -50.52 25.93 18.55
CA SER A 105 -50.80 26.35 17.17
C SER A 105 -51.83 25.42 16.48
N ASN A 106 -51.83 24.15 16.85
CA ASN A 106 -52.85 23.17 16.49
C ASN A 106 -52.97 22.14 17.62
N VAL A 107 -54.13 22.12 18.30
CA VAL A 107 -54.41 21.23 19.44
C VAL A 107 -54.41 19.76 19.04
N PHE A 108 -54.95 19.44 17.86
CA PHE A 108 -55.07 18.06 17.37
C PHE A 108 -53.70 17.45 17.06
N ASN A 109 -52.81 18.24 16.47
CA ASN A 109 -51.46 17.80 16.10
C ASN A 109 -50.42 17.92 17.23
N TYR A 110 -50.77 18.46 18.40
CA TYR A 110 -49.80 18.68 19.48
C TYR A 110 -49.11 17.39 19.94
N GLY A 111 -49.87 16.32 20.22
CA GLY A 111 -49.32 15.03 20.64
C GLY A 111 -48.49 14.34 19.54
N TRP A 112 -48.93 14.44 18.28
CA TRP A 112 -48.18 13.94 17.13
C TRP A 112 -46.87 14.69 16.93
N ASN A 113 -46.88 16.02 17.07
CA ASN A 113 -45.68 16.85 16.97
C ASN A 113 -44.68 16.55 18.10
N GLN A 114 -45.15 16.29 19.32
CA GLN A 114 -44.28 15.84 20.42
C GLN A 114 -43.67 14.47 20.13
N PHE A 115 -44.47 13.49 19.69
CA PHE A 115 -43.98 12.17 19.32
C PHE A 115 -42.96 12.26 18.16
N LYS A 116 -43.26 13.04 17.13
CA LYS A 116 -42.35 13.31 16.02
C LYS A 116 -41.04 13.89 16.52
N ASN A 117 -41.07 14.91 17.36
CA ASN A 117 -39.85 15.52 17.89
C ASN A 117 -39.03 14.51 18.72
N GLN A 118 -39.67 13.73 19.59
CA GLN A 118 -39.00 12.68 20.36
C GLN A 118 -38.35 11.62 19.47
N VAL A 119 -39.06 11.14 18.45
CA VAL A 119 -38.51 10.17 17.50
C VAL A 119 -37.34 10.79 16.74
N MET A 120 -37.46 12.03 16.26
CA MET A 120 -36.37 12.70 15.55
C MET A 120 -35.16 12.93 16.46
N ASP A 121 -35.37 13.32 17.72
CA ASP A 121 -34.30 13.45 18.71
C ASP A 121 -33.59 12.11 18.97
N GLU A 122 -34.34 11.01 19.05
CA GLU A 122 -33.77 9.66 19.17
C GLU A 122 -32.99 9.23 17.92
N LEU A 123 -33.50 9.54 16.72
CA LEU A 123 -32.87 9.21 15.45
C LEU A 123 -31.62 10.04 15.16
N LEU A 124 -31.57 11.28 15.64
CA LEU A 124 -30.40 12.15 15.55
C LEU A 124 -29.37 11.89 16.67
N SER A 125 -29.72 11.08 17.67
CA SER A 125 -28.80 10.70 18.74
C SER A 125 -27.64 9.83 18.22
N PRO A 126 -26.51 9.72 18.96
CA PRO A 126 -25.40 8.83 18.59
C PRO A 126 -25.76 7.35 18.43
N LYS A 127 -26.93 6.92 18.89
CA LYS A 127 -27.45 5.55 18.75
C LYS A 127 -28.67 5.48 17.82
N GLY A 128 -28.97 6.55 17.09
CA GLY A 128 -30.13 6.63 16.19
C GLY A 128 -30.13 5.54 15.11
N ALA A 129 -28.96 5.22 14.53
CA ALA A 129 -28.84 4.10 13.60
C ALA A 129 -29.25 2.75 14.22
N SER A 130 -29.04 2.56 15.53
CA SER A 130 -29.48 1.36 16.25
C SER A 130 -30.99 1.33 16.52
N LYS A 131 -31.72 2.41 16.21
CA LYS A 131 -33.18 2.48 16.31
C LYS A 131 -33.88 2.11 15.00
N ILE A 132 -33.15 2.04 13.90
CA ILE A 132 -33.70 1.65 12.59
C ILE A 132 -33.49 0.15 12.38
N GLY A 133 -34.59 -0.60 12.44
CA GLY A 133 -34.61 -2.02 12.07
C GLY A 133 -34.66 -2.21 10.55
N PHE A 134 -34.12 -3.33 10.07
CA PHE A 134 -34.24 -3.74 8.68
C PHE A 134 -34.42 -5.27 8.61
N ASP A 135 -34.99 -5.72 7.50
CA ASP A 135 -35.23 -7.13 7.17
C ASP A 135 -34.86 -7.32 5.69
N ILE A 136 -33.92 -8.22 5.38
CA ILE A 136 -33.38 -8.38 4.01
C ILE A 136 -33.87 -9.65 3.34
N GLU A 137 -34.18 -10.73 4.09
CA GLU A 137 -34.66 -12.02 3.58
C GLU A 137 -34.97 -12.98 4.75
N GLU A 138 -35.71 -14.07 4.50
CA GLU A 138 -36.14 -15.05 5.53
C GLU A 138 -34.96 -15.71 6.28
N ASP A 139 -33.78 -15.79 5.65
CA ASP A 139 -32.57 -16.40 6.21
C ASP A 139 -31.62 -15.40 6.91
N TYR A 140 -31.88 -14.09 6.82
CA TYR A 140 -31.05 -13.07 7.48
C TYR A 140 -31.70 -12.65 8.81
N PRO A 141 -31.00 -12.75 9.95
CA PRO A 141 -31.59 -12.41 11.23
C PRO A 141 -31.97 -10.92 11.27
N LYS A 142 -33.18 -10.63 11.75
CA LYS A 142 -33.66 -9.26 12.01
C LYS A 142 -32.61 -8.46 12.76
N GLY A 143 -32.21 -7.32 12.20
CA GLY A 143 -31.12 -6.51 12.70
C GLY A 143 -31.46 -5.04 12.76
N THR A 144 -30.54 -4.25 13.33
CA THR A 144 -30.59 -2.79 13.27
C THR A 144 -29.41 -2.27 12.45
N ILE A 145 -29.63 -1.16 11.74
CA ILE A 145 -28.59 -0.53 10.90
C ILE A 145 -27.33 -0.28 11.72
N GLY A 146 -27.47 0.22 12.95
CA GLY A 146 -26.36 0.47 13.87
C GLY A 146 -25.54 -0.77 14.24
N ASN A 147 -26.19 -1.92 14.47
CA ASN A 147 -25.48 -3.17 14.76
C ASN A 147 -24.65 -3.64 13.56
N THR A 148 -25.22 -3.57 12.36
CA THR A 148 -24.53 -3.94 11.11
C THR A 148 -23.32 -3.05 10.86
N PHE A 149 -23.45 -1.73 11.00
CA PHE A 149 -22.31 -0.81 10.86
C PHE A 149 -21.21 -1.06 11.88
N ASN A 150 -21.57 -1.36 13.13
CA ASN A 150 -20.57 -1.69 14.15
C ASN A 150 -19.77 -2.95 13.77
N ASN A 151 -20.45 -4.00 13.28
CA ASN A 151 -19.79 -5.23 12.82
C ASN A 151 -18.93 -5.00 11.56
N PHE A 152 -19.38 -4.13 10.66
CA PHE A 152 -18.66 -3.78 9.44
C PHE A 152 -17.28 -3.17 9.73
N PHE A 153 -17.18 -2.24 10.68
CA PHE A 153 -15.88 -1.67 11.07
C PHE A 153 -14.98 -2.65 11.83
N LYS A 154 -15.53 -3.75 12.36
CA LYS A 154 -14.75 -4.86 12.93
C LYS A 154 -14.09 -5.73 11.86
N THR A 155 -14.57 -5.70 10.61
CA THR A 155 -13.99 -6.46 9.50
C THR A 155 -13.13 -5.59 8.57
N CYS A 156 -13.53 -4.34 8.32
CA CYS A 156 -12.82 -3.42 7.43
C CYS A 156 -13.25 -1.96 7.64
N GLN A 157 -12.39 -1.03 7.23
CA GLN A 157 -12.62 0.40 7.32
C GLN A 157 -12.68 0.99 5.91
N TYR A 158 -13.89 1.30 5.44
CA TYR A 158 -14.07 1.98 4.16
C TYR A 158 -13.71 3.45 4.33
N VAL A 159 -12.58 3.84 3.74
CA VAL A 159 -11.98 5.17 3.95
C VAL A 159 -12.91 6.27 3.43
N GLN A 160 -13.72 5.99 2.42
CA GLN A 160 -14.75 6.90 1.89
C GLN A 160 -15.70 7.41 3.00
N ILE A 161 -16.10 6.56 3.95
CA ILE A 161 -17.02 6.98 5.03
C ILE A 161 -16.39 8.06 5.91
N TYR A 162 -15.08 7.94 6.18
CA TYR A 162 -14.34 8.96 6.93
C TYR A 162 -14.12 10.21 6.09
N TYR A 163 -13.87 10.05 4.79
CA TYR A 163 -13.70 11.17 3.85
C TYR A 163 -14.99 12.00 3.71
N ASP A 164 -16.15 11.36 3.59
CA ASP A 164 -17.44 12.05 3.42
C ASP A 164 -17.76 12.99 4.59
N GLU A 165 -17.29 12.65 5.80
CA GLU A 165 -17.42 13.47 6.99
C GLU A 165 -16.32 14.54 7.11
N ILE A 166 -15.07 14.18 6.85
CA ILE A 166 -13.90 15.03 7.14
C ILE A 166 -13.53 15.95 5.96
N GLY A 167 -13.80 15.52 4.72
CA GLY A 167 -13.49 16.24 3.48
C GLY A 167 -12.03 16.17 3.02
N ASN A 168 -11.16 15.41 3.71
CA ASN A 168 -9.77 15.19 3.32
C ASN A 168 -9.32 13.73 3.53
N TRP A 169 -8.61 13.17 2.55
CA TRP A 169 -8.10 11.80 2.57
C TRP A 169 -7.04 11.55 3.63
N ASP A 170 -6.11 12.48 3.85
CA ASP A 170 -5.01 12.29 4.82
C ASP A 170 -5.58 12.06 6.23
N ASP A 171 -6.51 12.93 6.64
CA ASP A 171 -7.13 12.91 7.96
C ASP A 171 -8.14 11.77 8.09
N ALA A 172 -8.84 11.40 7.01
CA ALA A 172 -9.71 10.24 6.96
C ALA A 172 -8.94 8.93 7.20
N ILE A 173 -7.79 8.76 6.54
CA ILE A 173 -6.92 7.59 6.73
C ILE A 173 -6.37 7.55 8.15
N PHE A 174 -5.88 8.68 8.66
CA PHE A 174 -5.37 8.77 10.03
C PHE A 174 -6.45 8.44 11.06
N GLN A 175 -7.66 8.95 10.90
CA GLN A 175 -8.77 8.69 11.80
C GLN A 175 -9.23 7.23 11.77
N ALA A 176 -9.24 6.59 10.59
CA ALA A 176 -9.47 5.15 10.46
C ALA A 176 -8.40 4.35 11.23
N GLN A 177 -7.12 4.69 11.04
CA GLN A 177 -6.03 4.02 11.75
C GLN A 177 -6.11 4.22 13.28
N MET A 178 -6.44 5.43 13.75
CA MET A 178 -6.61 5.71 15.18
C MET A 178 -7.74 4.89 15.83
N ASN A 179 -8.82 4.61 15.09
CA ASN A 179 -9.95 3.83 15.59
C ASN A 179 -9.64 2.35 15.81
N ILE A 180 -8.56 1.82 15.23
CA ILE A 180 -8.09 0.46 15.50
C ILE A 180 -7.79 0.33 17.01
N TYR A 181 -7.02 1.26 17.56
CA TYR A 181 -6.70 1.28 18.99
C TYR A 181 -7.88 1.75 19.86
N LEU A 182 -8.55 2.84 19.47
CA LEU A 182 -9.59 3.45 20.32
C LEU A 182 -10.90 2.65 20.38
N LYS A 183 -11.22 1.90 19.31
CA LYS A 183 -12.50 1.20 19.15
C LYS A 183 -12.35 -0.30 18.90
N GLY A 184 -11.13 -0.79 18.72
CA GLY A 184 -10.86 -2.19 18.37
C GLY A 184 -11.38 -2.55 16.98
N TYR A 185 -11.28 -1.63 16.02
CA TYR A 185 -11.70 -1.83 14.62
C TYR A 185 -10.62 -2.56 13.81
N SER A 186 -10.99 -3.02 12.61
CA SER A 186 -10.08 -3.72 11.71
C SER A 186 -8.98 -2.81 11.15
N PRO A 187 -7.74 -3.29 10.98
CA PRO A 187 -6.69 -2.52 10.30
C PRO A 187 -6.85 -2.42 8.78
N LYS A 188 -7.76 -3.19 8.17
CA LYS A 188 -8.01 -3.22 6.72
C LYS A 188 -8.65 -1.91 6.24
N LEU A 189 -7.87 -1.08 5.58
CA LEU A 189 -8.34 0.10 4.86
C LEU A 189 -8.84 -0.29 3.47
N VAL A 190 -10.10 0.03 3.17
CA VAL A 190 -10.72 -0.19 1.86
C VAL A 190 -10.92 1.15 1.18
N PHE A 191 -10.24 1.34 0.06
CA PHE A 191 -10.31 2.56 -0.74
C PHE A 191 -11.36 2.40 -1.87
N PRO A 192 -12.07 3.48 -2.22
CA PRO A 192 -13.00 3.48 -3.35
C PRO A 192 -12.26 3.33 -4.68
N SER A 193 -12.97 2.95 -5.73
CA SER A 193 -12.47 3.15 -7.11
C SER A 193 -12.52 4.64 -7.44
N GLY A 194 -11.51 5.14 -8.14
CA GLY A 194 -11.37 6.56 -8.47
C GLY A 194 -9.98 7.08 -8.15
N ILE A 195 -9.85 8.41 -8.21
CA ILE A 195 -8.59 9.13 -8.01
C ILE A 195 -8.56 9.72 -6.61
N ILE A 196 -7.52 9.42 -5.86
CA ILE A 196 -7.29 9.85 -4.49
C ILE A 196 -6.00 10.66 -4.47
N HIS A 197 -6.13 11.95 -4.18
CA HIS A 197 -4.99 12.85 -3.99
C HIS A 197 -4.66 12.95 -2.50
N LEU A 198 -3.45 12.54 -2.14
CA LEU A 198 -2.91 12.64 -0.80
C LEU A 198 -1.93 13.80 -0.74
N LYS A 199 -1.98 14.56 0.36
CA LYS A 199 -0.96 15.59 0.64
C LYS A 199 0.19 15.02 1.46
N ARG A 200 -0.01 13.86 2.07
CA ARG A 200 0.96 13.17 2.92
C ARG A 200 0.98 11.67 2.60
N PRO A 201 2.12 10.99 2.80
CA PRO A 201 2.19 9.54 2.75
C PRO A 201 1.16 8.84 3.64
N ILE A 202 0.72 7.66 3.20
CA ILE A 202 0.03 6.72 4.09
C ILE A 202 1.08 6.11 5.02
N LEU A 203 0.99 6.47 6.31
CA LEU A 203 1.90 5.96 7.33
C LEU A 203 1.42 4.62 7.87
N GLY A 204 2.36 3.69 8.01
CA GLY A 204 2.23 2.42 8.71
C GLY A 204 3.33 2.22 9.75
N ALA A 205 3.21 1.16 10.54
CA ALA A 205 4.23 0.72 11.50
C ALA A 205 4.76 1.85 12.42
N GLN A 206 6.08 1.97 12.59
CA GLN A 206 6.70 2.95 13.49
C GLN A 206 6.25 4.39 13.18
N ALA A 207 6.28 4.80 11.91
CA ALA A 207 5.88 6.16 11.52
C ALA A 207 4.42 6.47 11.90
N LEU A 208 3.51 5.50 11.75
CA LEU A 208 2.13 5.66 12.21
C LEU A 208 2.06 5.77 13.74
N GLY A 209 2.81 4.93 14.46
CA GLY A 209 2.86 4.98 15.92
C GLY A 209 3.38 6.31 16.45
N ASP A 210 4.38 6.89 15.80
CA ASP A 210 4.91 8.22 16.14
C ASP A 210 3.87 9.31 15.85
N ALA A 211 3.21 9.24 14.69
CA ALA A 211 2.14 10.17 14.35
C ALA A 211 0.96 10.10 15.36
N ILE A 212 0.57 8.89 15.79
CA ILE A 212 -0.43 8.70 16.85
C ILE A 212 0.04 9.29 18.17
N HIS A 213 1.29 9.05 18.56
CA HIS A 213 1.84 9.56 19.81
C HIS A 213 1.89 11.10 19.82
N THR A 214 2.29 11.71 18.69
CA THR A 214 2.32 13.17 18.53
C THR A 214 0.92 13.78 18.53
N ALA A 215 -0.05 13.16 17.84
CA ALA A 215 -1.41 13.66 17.79
C ALA A 215 -2.19 13.45 19.10
N ARG A 216 -1.86 12.39 19.86
CA ARG A 216 -2.51 12.02 21.12
C ARG A 216 -1.49 11.71 22.22
N PRO A 217 -0.78 12.73 22.74
CA PRO A 217 0.21 12.56 23.80
C PRO A 217 -0.39 11.95 25.08
N ASP A 218 -1.68 12.20 25.32
CA ASP A 218 -2.46 11.67 26.45
C ASP A 218 -2.52 10.13 26.45
N LEU A 219 -2.44 9.50 25.28
CA LEU A 219 -2.41 8.04 25.17
C LEU A 219 -1.07 7.45 25.58
N GLN A 220 0.01 8.25 25.62
CA GLN A 220 1.39 7.77 25.83
C GLN A 220 1.70 6.55 24.96
N PHE A 221 1.32 6.63 23.68
CA PHE A 221 1.29 5.46 22.79
C PHE A 221 2.66 4.85 22.53
N TYR A 222 3.72 5.67 22.45
CA TYR A 222 5.11 5.26 22.31
C TYR A 222 5.88 5.41 23.63
N ASN A 223 6.74 4.43 23.95
CA ASN A 223 7.64 4.47 25.10
C ASN A 223 9.10 4.63 24.62
N PRO A 224 9.72 5.82 24.76
CA PRO A 224 11.07 6.08 24.24
C PRO A 224 12.19 5.35 25.01
N VAL A 225 11.94 4.85 26.22
CA VAL A 225 12.93 4.09 27.01
C VAL A 225 13.04 2.65 26.51
N THR A 226 11.93 2.06 26.07
CA THR A 226 11.88 0.65 25.62
C THR A 226 11.76 0.51 24.10
N GLY A 227 11.43 1.59 23.39
CA GLY A 227 11.14 1.59 21.96
C GLY A 227 9.82 0.92 21.59
N ARG A 228 8.99 0.55 22.57
CA ARG A 228 7.74 -0.19 22.33
C ARG A 228 6.53 0.74 22.20
N TYR A 229 5.58 0.32 21.38
CA TYR A 229 4.26 0.94 21.25
C TYR A 229 3.24 0.15 22.09
N LYS A 230 2.20 0.83 22.60
CA LYS A 230 1.13 0.21 23.39
C LYS A 230 0.30 -0.81 22.60
N SER A 231 0.23 -0.64 21.29
CA SER A 231 -0.39 -1.58 20.35
C SER A 231 0.28 -1.45 18.99
N THR A 232 0.21 -2.52 18.20
CA THR A 232 0.79 -2.59 16.86
C THR A 232 -0.15 -3.40 15.97
N TRP A 233 -0.25 -3.05 14.69
CA TRP A 233 -1.04 -3.75 13.69
C TRP A 233 -0.38 -3.64 12.31
N PRO A 234 -0.68 -4.56 11.38
CA PRO A 234 -0.16 -4.47 10.02
C PRO A 234 -0.86 -3.37 9.22
N THR A 235 -0.18 -2.83 8.22
CA THR A 235 -0.78 -1.93 7.23
C THR A 235 -1.49 -2.74 6.17
N ILE A 236 -2.82 -2.77 6.18
CA ILE A 236 -3.62 -3.53 5.20
C ILE A 236 -4.39 -2.55 4.34
N ILE A 237 -4.14 -2.56 3.03
CA ILE A 237 -4.75 -1.67 2.03
C ILE A 237 -5.36 -2.53 0.93
N GLU A 238 -6.61 -2.23 0.60
CA GLU A 238 -7.33 -2.89 -0.49
C GLU A 238 -8.09 -1.86 -1.33
N GLY A 239 -7.95 -1.97 -2.64
CA GLY A 239 -8.71 -1.18 -3.61
C GLY A 239 -9.33 -2.06 -4.69
N THR A 240 -9.60 -1.44 -5.85
CA THR A 240 -10.01 -2.13 -7.08
C THR A 240 -8.90 -2.08 -8.12
N TYR A 241 -8.41 -3.24 -8.56
CA TYR A 241 -7.33 -3.31 -9.53
C TYR A 241 -7.85 -3.19 -10.95
N ARG A 242 -7.29 -2.25 -11.71
CA ARG A 242 -7.36 -2.24 -13.17
C ARG A 242 -6.02 -1.79 -13.71
N LYS A 243 -5.31 -2.71 -14.38
CA LYS A 243 -4.03 -2.43 -15.02
C LYS A 243 -4.22 -1.29 -16.04
N HIS A 244 -3.33 -0.30 -16.00
CA HIS A 244 -3.32 0.81 -16.93
C HIS A 244 -1.88 1.11 -17.37
N TYR A 245 -1.68 1.75 -18.52
CA TYR A 245 -0.32 1.96 -19.08
C TYR A 245 0.50 3.05 -18.36
N ASN A 246 -0.08 3.80 -17.43
CA ASN A 246 0.58 4.95 -16.77
C ASN A 246 0.03 5.23 -15.35
N ALA A 247 -0.53 4.22 -14.69
CA ALA A 247 -1.33 4.35 -13.46
C ALA A 247 -2.47 5.40 -13.54
N GLY A 248 -2.80 5.85 -14.75
CA GLY A 248 -3.13 7.25 -15.01
C GLY A 248 -4.51 7.71 -14.60
N THR A 249 -4.68 9.04 -14.68
CA THR A 249 -5.81 9.90 -14.26
C THR A 249 -7.19 9.60 -14.87
N ASN A 250 -7.38 8.42 -15.43
CA ASN A 250 -8.69 7.95 -15.87
C ASN A 250 -9.46 7.44 -14.65
N PRO A 251 -10.58 8.06 -14.24
CA PRO A 251 -11.33 7.63 -13.05
C PRO A 251 -11.87 6.19 -13.15
N ASN A 252 -11.87 5.60 -14.36
CA ASN A 252 -12.27 4.22 -14.59
C ASN A 252 -11.12 3.19 -14.38
N ALA A 253 -9.89 3.62 -14.10
CA ALA A 253 -8.72 2.77 -13.91
C ALA A 253 -8.57 2.22 -12.48
N GLY A 254 -9.69 1.89 -11.82
CA GLY A 254 -9.69 1.32 -10.47
C GLY A 254 -9.31 2.34 -9.40
N THR A 255 -8.78 1.87 -8.28
CA THR A 255 -8.30 2.72 -7.17
C THR A 255 -6.92 3.27 -7.50
N GLN A 256 -6.81 4.59 -7.59
CA GLN A 256 -5.55 5.30 -7.85
C GLN A 256 -5.22 6.25 -6.71
N ILE A 257 -4.04 6.09 -6.13
CA ILE A 257 -3.56 6.88 -5.01
C ILE A 257 -2.33 7.65 -5.46
N TYR A 258 -2.46 8.97 -5.46
CA TYR A 258 -1.39 9.90 -5.81
C TYR A 258 -0.89 10.63 -4.58
N LEU A 259 0.43 10.75 -4.46
CA LEU A 259 1.04 11.71 -3.54
C LEU A 259 1.30 13.01 -4.28
N ASP A 260 0.65 14.09 -3.85
CA ASP A 260 0.80 15.41 -4.42
C ASP A 260 2.12 16.03 -3.97
N LEU A 261 2.89 16.49 -4.95
CA LEU A 261 4.13 17.24 -4.78
C LEU A 261 4.03 18.56 -5.54
N ASN A 262 4.65 19.62 -5.03
CA ASN A 262 4.53 20.95 -5.62
C ASN A 262 5.11 21.00 -7.04
N ASN A 263 6.27 20.38 -7.23
CA ASN A 263 6.99 20.28 -8.49
C ASN A 263 8.02 19.14 -8.38
N ASP A 264 8.82 18.99 -9.42
CA ASP A 264 9.82 17.95 -9.56
C ASP A 264 11.13 18.18 -8.77
N ALA A 265 11.19 19.25 -7.97
CA ALA A 265 12.24 19.57 -7.01
C ALA A 265 11.73 19.58 -5.55
N ASP A 266 10.48 19.15 -5.32
CA ASP A 266 9.90 19.05 -3.98
C ASP A 266 10.49 17.84 -3.22
N LEU A 267 11.40 18.11 -2.30
CA LEU A 267 12.10 17.09 -1.52
C LEU A 267 11.36 16.68 -0.22
N THR A 268 10.16 17.21 0.03
CA THR A 268 9.44 17.02 1.32
C THR A 268 9.30 15.54 1.70
N TYR A 269 9.04 14.69 0.70
CA TYR A 269 8.81 13.26 0.87
C TYR A 269 9.87 12.38 0.21
N GLN A 270 11.08 12.92 -0.01
CA GLN A 270 12.15 12.20 -0.70
C GLN A 270 12.56 10.88 -0.03
N ASN A 271 12.30 10.73 1.28
CA ASN A 271 12.63 9.52 2.03
C ASN A 271 11.40 8.68 2.40
N TYR A 272 10.25 9.00 1.81
CA TYR A 272 8.98 8.36 2.11
C TYR A 272 8.48 7.57 0.90
N GLY A 273 7.80 6.46 1.18
CA GLY A 273 6.92 5.84 0.19
C GLY A 273 5.61 6.58 0.14
N ILE A 274 4.87 6.53 -0.97
CA ILE A 274 3.44 6.86 -0.99
C ILE A 274 2.72 6.03 0.09
N ILE A 275 3.10 4.75 0.20
CA ILE A 275 2.81 3.91 1.36
C ILE A 275 4.11 3.66 2.10
N HIS A 276 4.23 4.20 3.31
CA HIS A 276 5.45 4.17 4.11
C HIS A 276 5.25 3.37 5.39
N VAL A 277 5.80 2.16 5.42
CA VAL A 277 5.65 1.18 6.50
C VAL A 277 6.99 0.93 7.16
N GLY A 278 7.47 1.93 7.90
CA GLY A 278 8.77 1.89 8.56
C GLY A 278 8.96 3.08 9.49
N PRO A 279 10.17 3.25 10.08
CA PRO A 279 10.53 4.46 10.81
C PRO A 279 10.74 5.64 9.85
N THR A 280 10.82 6.87 10.37
CA THR A 280 11.17 8.06 9.56
C THR A 280 12.58 8.56 9.87
N GLU A 281 13.19 8.10 10.97
CA GLU A 281 14.50 8.53 11.41
C GLU A 281 15.65 7.69 10.84
N ALA A 282 16.72 8.38 10.44
CA ALA A 282 17.95 7.78 9.92
C ALA A 282 18.51 6.67 10.81
N GLU A 283 18.62 6.96 12.11
CA GLU A 283 19.20 6.08 13.11
C GLU A 283 18.40 4.79 13.34
N GLN A 284 17.10 4.80 13.00
CA GLN A 284 16.24 3.62 13.06
C GLN A 284 16.42 2.77 11.80
N PHE A 285 16.46 3.38 10.61
CA PHE A 285 16.74 2.68 9.35
C PHE A 285 18.12 2.04 9.33
N ASN A 286 19.16 2.82 9.64
CA ASN A 286 20.53 2.34 9.69
C ASN A 286 20.86 1.58 10.98
N GLN A 287 19.84 1.21 11.76
CA GLN A 287 19.95 0.43 12.99
C GLN A 287 21.12 0.87 13.90
N SER A 288 21.39 2.18 14.01
CA SER A 288 22.37 2.76 14.94
C SER A 288 21.77 3.37 16.23
N ALA A 289 20.46 3.66 16.25
CA ALA A 289 19.77 4.20 17.42
C ALA A 289 19.98 3.37 18.71
N MET A 290 20.22 4.02 19.86
CA MET A 290 20.41 3.31 21.14
C MET A 290 19.18 2.47 21.53
N VAL A 291 17.98 2.98 21.26
CA VAL A 291 16.70 2.31 21.50
C VAL A 291 16.00 2.09 20.15
N LYS A 292 15.77 0.82 19.80
CA LYS A 292 15.09 0.44 18.55
C LYS A 292 13.58 0.49 18.70
N LYS A 293 12.90 1.09 17.73
CA LYS A 293 11.45 1.10 17.66
C LYS A 293 10.90 -0.28 17.26
N ALA A 294 10.07 -0.84 18.12
CA ALA A 294 9.56 -2.20 18.05
C ALA A 294 8.11 -2.24 17.52
N TRP A 295 7.93 -1.91 16.24
CA TRP A 295 6.70 -2.18 15.48
C TRP A 295 7.08 -2.76 14.12
N PRO A 296 6.82 -4.05 13.83
CA PRO A 296 7.18 -4.63 12.53
C PRO A 296 6.50 -3.94 11.34
N GLY A 297 7.23 -3.75 10.25
CA GLY A 297 6.73 -3.11 9.03
C GLY A 297 5.84 -4.00 8.15
N THR A 298 5.04 -4.88 8.75
CA THR A 298 4.22 -5.85 8.02
C THR A 298 3.11 -5.15 7.25
N CYS A 299 3.07 -5.35 5.93
CA CYS A 299 2.07 -4.76 5.05
C CYS A 299 1.44 -5.75 4.08
N VAL A 300 0.17 -5.50 3.76
CA VAL A 300 -0.60 -6.22 2.77
C VAL A 300 -1.28 -5.18 1.89
N ILE A 301 -0.76 -4.99 0.68
CA ILE A 301 -1.18 -3.95 -0.25
C ILE A 301 -1.71 -4.64 -1.50
N ARG A 302 -3.01 -4.49 -1.75
CA ARG A 302 -3.68 -5.14 -2.86
C ARG A 302 -4.48 -4.17 -3.72
N ASN A 303 -4.45 -4.43 -5.02
CA ASN A 303 -5.43 -3.92 -5.96
C ASN A 303 -5.46 -2.38 -6.04
N VAL A 304 -4.29 -1.73 -6.08
CA VAL A 304 -4.17 -0.27 -6.13
C VAL A 304 -3.13 0.16 -7.15
N ASN A 305 -3.35 1.33 -7.75
CA ASN A 305 -2.39 2.00 -8.59
C ASN A 305 -1.79 3.18 -7.79
N LEU A 306 -0.47 3.29 -7.74
CA LEU A 306 0.27 4.29 -6.98
C LEU A 306 1.10 5.15 -7.92
N GLY A 307 1.15 6.45 -7.66
CA GLY A 307 2.10 7.33 -8.36
C GLY A 307 2.35 8.65 -7.67
N SER A 308 3.38 9.37 -8.12
CA SER A 308 3.54 10.77 -7.74
C SER A 308 2.73 11.66 -8.67
N TYR A 309 2.12 12.71 -8.13
CA TYR A 309 1.42 13.74 -8.89
C TYR A 309 2.10 15.08 -8.67
N LEU A 310 2.58 15.68 -9.75
CA LEU A 310 3.21 17.00 -9.71
C LEU A 310 2.18 18.06 -10.03
N MET A 311 1.90 18.95 -9.06
CA MET A 311 0.99 20.08 -9.28
C MET A 311 1.48 21.02 -10.39
N THR A 312 2.80 21.11 -10.55
CA THR A 312 3.45 21.73 -11.71
C THR A 312 3.98 20.64 -12.64
N PRO A 313 3.44 20.48 -13.87
CA PRO A 313 3.87 19.43 -14.79
C PRO A 313 5.38 19.46 -15.08
N SER A 314 6.02 18.29 -15.09
CA SER A 314 7.41 18.09 -15.48
C SER A 314 7.59 16.79 -16.24
N GLN A 315 8.66 16.68 -17.03
CA GLN A 315 9.10 15.43 -17.64
C GLN A 315 9.74 14.45 -16.64
N TYR A 316 10.06 14.95 -15.45
CA TYR A 316 10.73 14.22 -14.39
C TYR A 316 9.73 13.70 -13.35
N SER A 317 10.05 12.57 -12.73
CA SER A 317 9.26 11.95 -11.67
C SER A 317 9.35 12.74 -10.37
N GLY A 318 8.33 12.61 -9.51
CA GLY A 318 8.31 13.23 -8.19
C GLY A 318 9.23 12.54 -7.19
N TRP A 319 9.81 13.33 -6.27
CA TRP A 319 10.76 12.83 -5.27
C TRP A 319 10.03 12.13 -4.11
N CYS A 320 9.69 10.87 -4.34
CA CYS A 320 9.24 9.92 -3.34
C CYS A 320 9.53 8.49 -3.82
N HIS A 321 9.31 7.51 -2.95
CA HIS A 321 9.26 6.09 -3.27
C HIS A 321 7.81 5.64 -3.48
N GLY A 322 7.60 4.46 -4.05
CA GLY A 322 6.25 3.88 -4.14
C GLY A 322 5.82 3.26 -2.82
N ILE A 323 6.35 2.08 -2.52
CA ILE A 323 6.09 1.33 -1.29
C ILE A 323 7.42 1.13 -0.57
N VAL A 324 7.44 1.46 0.73
CA VAL A 324 8.57 1.19 1.62
C VAL A 324 8.08 0.31 2.76
N SER A 325 8.72 -0.83 2.98
CA SER A 325 8.53 -1.68 4.16
C SER A 325 9.87 -1.91 4.85
N PHE A 326 9.91 -1.67 6.16
CA PHE A 326 11.07 -1.86 7.01
C PHE A 326 10.78 -2.85 8.13
N ASN A 327 11.63 -3.85 8.33
CA ASN A 327 11.47 -4.83 9.42
C ASN A 327 10.11 -5.55 9.39
N GLY A 328 9.64 -5.89 8.18
CA GLY A 328 8.36 -6.56 7.94
C GLY A 328 8.53 -8.05 7.63
N THR A 329 7.60 -8.88 8.12
CA THR A 329 7.54 -10.31 7.78
C THR A 329 6.28 -10.58 6.99
N GLN A 330 6.35 -11.49 6.01
CA GLN A 330 5.19 -11.91 5.21
C GLN A 330 4.47 -10.74 4.53
N ASN A 331 5.22 -9.72 4.10
CA ASN A 331 4.64 -8.62 3.33
C ASN A 331 4.07 -9.16 2.03
N LEU A 332 2.95 -8.60 1.59
CA LEU A 332 2.36 -8.92 0.30
C LEU A 332 2.04 -7.65 -0.47
N VAL A 333 2.62 -7.53 -1.66
CA VAL A 333 2.26 -6.53 -2.66
C VAL A 333 1.72 -7.29 -3.86
N GLU A 334 0.41 -7.17 -4.10
CA GLU A 334 -0.30 -7.98 -5.10
C GLU A 334 -1.22 -7.11 -5.95
N ASN A 335 -1.16 -7.26 -7.27
CA ASN A 335 -1.98 -6.47 -8.19
C ASN A 335 -1.80 -4.97 -7.94
N VAL A 336 -0.53 -4.53 -7.87
CA VAL A 336 -0.18 -3.13 -7.63
C VAL A 336 0.57 -2.58 -8.83
N GLN A 337 0.18 -1.39 -9.26
CA GLN A 337 0.97 -0.60 -10.18
C GLN A 337 1.71 0.50 -9.41
N VAL A 338 2.99 0.71 -9.69
CA VAL A 338 3.75 1.87 -9.21
C VAL A 338 4.30 2.60 -10.42
N TYR A 339 3.97 3.89 -10.53
CA TYR A 339 4.31 4.71 -11.69
C TYR A 339 4.92 6.04 -11.28
N ASN A 340 5.99 6.44 -11.98
CA ASN A 340 6.55 7.79 -11.96
C ASN A 340 6.97 8.25 -10.55
N VAL A 341 7.74 7.44 -9.85
CA VAL A 341 8.36 7.80 -8.57
C VAL A 341 9.88 7.89 -8.75
N TRP A 342 10.52 8.95 -8.25
CA TRP A 342 11.99 9.09 -8.39
C TRP A 342 12.74 8.01 -7.61
N GLY A 343 12.18 7.58 -6.48
CA GLY A 343 12.72 6.55 -5.61
C GLY A 343 12.48 5.14 -6.12
N GLY A 344 12.79 4.15 -5.28
CA GLY A 344 12.39 2.77 -5.53
C GLY A 344 10.88 2.64 -5.62
N GLY A 345 10.40 1.85 -6.59
CA GLY A 345 8.99 1.54 -6.73
C GLY A 345 8.51 0.68 -5.55
N ILE A 346 9.21 -0.41 -5.27
CA ILE A 346 8.98 -1.24 -4.09
C ILE A 346 10.32 -1.48 -3.38
N LEU A 347 10.39 -1.09 -2.12
CA LEU A 347 11.57 -1.23 -1.28
C LEU A 347 11.23 -2.08 -0.05
N PHE A 348 11.92 -3.20 0.07
CA PHE A 348 11.90 -4.09 1.21
C PHE A 348 13.25 -4.05 1.90
N ASP A 349 13.29 -3.50 3.12
CA ASP A 349 14.48 -3.49 3.96
C ASP A 349 14.20 -4.17 5.28
N TRP A 350 15.16 -4.96 5.76
CA TRP A 350 14.95 -5.82 6.94
C TRP A 350 13.70 -6.71 6.77
N CYS A 351 13.41 -7.17 5.55
CA CYS A 351 12.20 -7.94 5.27
C CYS A 351 12.49 -9.42 4.97
N TRP A 352 11.57 -10.29 5.36
CA TRP A 352 11.68 -11.73 5.08
C TRP A 352 10.30 -12.37 4.79
N ASP A 353 10.33 -13.52 4.11
CA ASP A 353 9.14 -14.32 3.71
C ASP A 353 8.06 -13.54 2.92
N SER A 354 8.48 -12.47 2.22
CA SER A 354 7.58 -11.52 1.58
C SER A 354 7.38 -11.79 0.10
N LYS A 355 6.29 -11.27 -0.48
CA LYS A 355 5.88 -11.52 -1.87
C LYS A 355 5.54 -10.22 -2.60
N ILE A 356 6.05 -10.09 -3.82
CA ILE A 356 5.63 -9.12 -4.84
C ILE A 356 5.07 -9.94 -5.99
N THR A 357 3.80 -9.76 -6.35
CA THR A 357 3.14 -10.64 -7.33
C THR A 357 2.19 -9.87 -8.23
N ASN A 358 2.21 -10.17 -9.52
CA ASN A 358 1.36 -9.52 -10.52
C ASN A 358 1.38 -7.99 -10.43
N CYS A 359 2.58 -7.42 -10.26
CA CYS A 359 2.78 -5.98 -10.14
C CYS A 359 3.34 -5.38 -11.43
N LEU A 360 3.02 -4.12 -11.70
CA LEU A 360 3.59 -3.34 -12.79
C LEU A 360 4.38 -2.17 -12.20
N ILE A 361 5.71 -2.16 -12.39
CA ILE A 361 6.57 -1.10 -11.87
C ILE A 361 7.17 -0.34 -13.05
N MET A 362 6.86 0.95 -13.12
CA MET A 362 7.19 1.79 -14.27
C MET A 362 7.81 3.13 -13.89
N ARG A 363 8.73 3.62 -14.72
CA ARG A 363 9.34 4.95 -14.60
C ARG A 363 9.83 5.26 -13.18
N SER A 364 10.43 4.25 -12.54
CA SER A 364 10.88 4.28 -11.14
C SER A 364 12.39 4.07 -11.00
N GLY A 365 12.93 4.32 -9.81
CA GLY A 365 14.24 3.84 -9.39
C GLY A 365 15.43 4.72 -9.81
N ARG A 366 15.33 6.05 -9.74
CA ARG A 366 16.38 7.00 -10.16
C ARG A 366 17.35 7.40 -9.03
N MET A 367 16.86 7.58 -7.79
CA MET A 367 17.57 7.66 -6.49
C MET A 367 18.92 8.42 -6.37
N MET A 368 19.24 9.34 -7.30
CA MET A 368 20.46 10.18 -7.27
C MET A 368 20.13 11.63 -7.68
N ASP A 369 21.07 12.57 -7.48
CA ASP A 369 20.95 13.95 -7.97
C ASP A 369 20.78 13.98 -9.51
N ARG A 370 20.13 15.04 -10.01
CA ARG A 370 19.88 15.27 -11.45
C ARG A 370 21.17 15.39 -12.29
N THR A 371 22.31 15.65 -11.68
CA THR A 371 23.61 15.90 -12.32
C THR A 371 24.61 14.75 -12.14
N ASP A 372 24.38 13.84 -11.19
CA ASP A 372 25.28 12.70 -10.89
C ASP A 372 25.22 11.54 -11.92
N TYR A 373 24.50 11.70 -13.04
CA TYR A 373 24.49 10.73 -14.16
C TYR A 373 25.86 10.58 -14.83
N SER A 374 26.78 11.53 -14.61
CA SER A 374 27.94 11.76 -15.47
C SER A 374 29.26 11.19 -14.96
N ALA A 375 29.32 10.47 -13.83
CA ALA A 375 30.54 9.76 -13.42
C ALA A 375 30.72 8.46 -14.22
N ALA A 376 30.76 8.59 -15.55
CA ALA A 376 30.83 7.54 -16.56
C ALA A 376 32.16 6.75 -16.59
N GLU A 377 33.05 6.93 -15.62
CA GLU A 377 34.43 6.40 -15.70
C GLU A 377 34.75 5.27 -14.71
N THR A 378 33.83 4.87 -13.82
CA THR A 378 34.09 3.74 -12.92
C THR A 378 33.03 2.67 -13.06
N ASP A 379 33.42 1.53 -13.65
CA ASP A 379 32.64 0.31 -13.86
C ASP A 379 32.28 -0.41 -12.53
N ILE A 380 31.92 0.34 -11.49
CA ILE A 380 31.80 -0.16 -10.13
C ILE A 380 30.32 -0.26 -9.76
N ILE A 381 29.85 -1.50 -9.61
CA ILE A 381 28.50 -1.86 -9.14
C ILE A 381 28.19 -1.22 -7.76
N GLU A 382 29.22 -0.89 -6.97
CA GLU A 382 29.16 -0.27 -5.64
C GLU A 382 28.59 1.18 -5.65
N ARG A 383 28.57 1.88 -6.80
CA ARG A 383 27.98 3.22 -6.91
C ARG A 383 26.55 3.22 -7.48
N GLN A 384 25.99 2.07 -7.81
CA GLN A 384 24.63 1.97 -8.35
C GLN A 384 23.62 2.07 -7.19
N LEU A 385 22.98 3.23 -7.01
CA LEU A 385 22.07 3.53 -5.89
C LEU A 385 20.59 3.29 -6.17
N HIS A 386 20.25 2.75 -7.34
CA HIS A 386 18.94 3.05 -7.90
C HIS A 386 18.34 1.88 -8.69
N SER A 387 17.19 1.41 -8.22
CA SER A 387 16.40 0.37 -8.87
C SER A 387 14.91 0.46 -8.57
N ALA A 388 14.12 -0.14 -9.45
CA ALA A 388 12.66 -0.14 -9.34
C ALA A 388 12.19 -1.03 -8.18
N ILE A 389 12.82 -2.19 -8.00
CA ILE A 389 12.63 -3.06 -6.84
C ILE A 389 13.94 -3.17 -6.07
N GLN A 390 13.87 -2.95 -4.75
CA GLN A 390 15.01 -3.08 -3.85
C GLN A 390 14.70 -4.09 -2.76
N VAL A 391 15.57 -5.09 -2.64
CA VAL A 391 15.61 -6.00 -1.50
C VAL A 391 16.93 -5.77 -0.78
N MET A 392 16.80 -5.25 0.42
CA MET A 392 17.91 -4.82 1.23
C MET A 392 18.10 -5.86 2.34
N MET A 393 18.59 -5.47 3.51
CA MET A 393 19.09 -6.44 4.48
C MET A 393 18.00 -7.41 4.94
N SER A 394 18.40 -8.60 5.37
CA SER A 394 17.53 -9.48 6.14
C SER A 394 17.78 -9.27 7.64
N PRO A 395 16.77 -9.42 8.51
CA PRO A 395 16.99 -9.29 9.94
C PRO A 395 17.72 -10.51 10.46
N ARG A 396 18.90 -10.30 11.05
CA ARG A 396 19.53 -11.34 11.85
C ARG A 396 20.09 -10.80 13.16
N GLY A 397 19.98 -11.68 14.16
CA GLY A 397 20.35 -11.54 15.56
C GLY A 397 21.37 -10.45 15.85
N SER A 398 20.92 -9.50 16.67
CA SER A 398 21.70 -8.55 17.47
C SER A 398 23.23 -8.72 17.40
N GLY A 399 23.86 -7.91 16.56
CA GLY A 399 25.23 -7.46 16.76
C GLY A 399 26.33 -8.44 16.33
N THR A 400 27.16 -7.96 15.41
CA THR A 400 28.56 -8.38 15.22
C THR A 400 28.78 -9.85 14.90
N LEU A 401 28.62 -10.19 13.61
CA LEU A 401 29.32 -11.20 12.79
C LEU A 401 28.34 -12.03 11.95
N PRO A 402 28.63 -12.27 10.65
CA PRO A 402 27.93 -13.29 9.89
C PRO A 402 28.31 -14.65 10.46
N SER A 403 27.44 -15.27 11.27
CA SER A 403 27.59 -16.71 11.54
C SER A 403 27.10 -17.50 10.33
N GLU A 404 27.74 -18.62 10.03
CA GLU A 404 27.49 -19.51 8.88
C GLU A 404 26.06 -20.11 8.82
N SER A 405 25.20 -19.78 9.79
CA SER A 405 23.82 -20.22 9.90
C SER A 405 22.81 -19.12 9.55
N SER A 406 23.02 -18.37 8.46
CA SER A 406 21.96 -17.48 7.95
C SER A 406 20.71 -18.33 7.75
N ASP A 407 19.61 -17.92 8.36
CA ASP A 407 18.34 -18.58 8.14
C ASP A 407 17.84 -18.19 6.75
N ASN A 408 18.45 -18.80 5.73
CA ASN A 408 18.04 -18.75 4.35
C ASN A 408 16.73 -19.54 4.13
N SER A 409 15.98 -19.89 5.19
CA SER A 409 14.70 -20.58 5.06
C SER A 409 13.58 -19.67 4.52
N ASN A 410 13.77 -18.35 4.53
CA ASN A 410 12.74 -17.38 4.16
C ASN A 410 13.14 -16.55 2.94
N PHE A 411 12.32 -16.61 1.89
CA PHE A 411 12.59 -15.99 0.59
C PHE A 411 11.81 -14.69 0.40
N ILE A 412 12.37 -13.76 -0.38
CA ILE A 412 11.57 -12.73 -1.05
C ILE A 412 11.20 -13.27 -2.42
N ARG A 413 9.91 -13.26 -2.72
CA ARG A 413 9.35 -13.87 -3.91
C ARG A 413 8.80 -12.81 -4.86
N ILE A 414 9.23 -12.81 -6.11
CA ILE A 414 8.81 -11.87 -7.15
C ILE A 414 8.23 -12.68 -8.32
N TYR A 415 6.92 -12.59 -8.52
CA TYR A 415 6.20 -13.41 -9.50
C TYR A 415 5.37 -12.57 -10.46
N ASP A 416 5.40 -12.95 -11.74
CA ASP A 416 4.47 -12.44 -12.76
C ASP A 416 4.46 -10.90 -12.83
N CYS A 417 5.59 -10.26 -12.50
CA CYS A 417 5.72 -8.81 -12.49
C CYS A 417 6.17 -8.30 -13.85
N HIS A 418 5.69 -7.11 -14.22
CA HIS A 418 6.14 -6.37 -15.39
C HIS A 418 6.95 -5.16 -14.91
N ILE A 419 8.21 -5.11 -15.31
CA ILE A 419 9.17 -4.09 -14.88
C ILE A 419 9.63 -3.36 -16.14
N GLU A 420 9.06 -2.19 -16.36
CA GLU A 420 9.05 -1.53 -17.67
C GLU A 420 9.49 -0.07 -17.56
N ASP A 421 10.33 0.39 -18.48
CA ASP A 421 10.70 1.81 -18.63
C ASP A 421 11.19 2.49 -17.35
N ASN A 422 11.79 1.72 -16.46
CA ASN A 422 12.37 2.24 -15.24
C ASN A 422 13.64 3.02 -15.54
N TYR A 423 13.82 4.10 -14.80
CA TYR A 423 14.98 4.98 -14.87
C TYR A 423 16.18 4.47 -14.06
N GLY A 424 15.95 3.37 -13.31
CA GLY A 424 16.98 2.54 -12.70
C GLY A 424 18.10 2.11 -13.62
N THR A 425 19.32 2.09 -13.10
CA THR A 425 20.45 1.37 -13.73
C THR A 425 20.22 -0.12 -13.53
N ALA A 426 19.59 -0.51 -12.42
CA ALA A 426 19.09 -1.86 -12.20
C ALA A 426 17.56 -1.85 -12.14
N ASP A 427 16.89 -2.88 -12.65
CA ASP A 427 15.45 -3.04 -12.41
C ASP A 427 15.20 -3.65 -11.03
N ILE A 428 15.96 -4.68 -10.67
CA ILE A 428 15.94 -5.32 -9.36
C ILE A 428 17.34 -5.28 -8.76
N MET A 429 17.42 -4.95 -7.46
CA MET A 429 18.66 -4.91 -6.71
C MET A 429 18.55 -5.68 -5.39
N ALA A 430 19.63 -6.39 -5.05
CA ALA A 430 19.77 -7.10 -3.78
C ALA A 430 21.11 -6.80 -3.09
N ARG A 431 21.13 -6.50 -1.79
CA ARG A 431 22.39 -6.20 -1.04
C ARG A 431 22.34 -6.46 0.47
N GLY A 432 23.50 -6.41 1.12
CA GLY A 432 23.63 -6.34 2.58
C GLY A 432 23.08 -7.56 3.33
N GLN A 433 23.43 -8.77 2.89
CA GLN A 433 22.80 -10.02 3.36
C GLN A 433 21.29 -10.02 3.18
N ALA A 434 20.84 -9.58 2.00
CA ALA A 434 19.44 -9.66 1.63
C ALA A 434 18.91 -11.09 1.77
N SER A 435 17.63 -11.17 2.18
CA SER A 435 16.87 -12.42 2.11
C SER A 435 16.98 -12.98 0.69
N PRO A 436 17.24 -14.30 0.51
CA PRO A 436 17.34 -14.89 -0.82
C PRO A 436 16.11 -14.55 -1.68
N ILE A 437 16.33 -14.24 -2.95
CA ILE A 437 15.26 -13.81 -3.86
C ILE A 437 14.92 -14.94 -4.83
N TRP A 438 13.65 -15.25 -4.95
CA TRP A 438 13.09 -16.09 -5.99
C TRP A 438 12.37 -15.22 -7.01
N ILE A 439 12.75 -15.32 -8.27
CA ILE A 439 12.16 -14.57 -9.38
C ILE A 439 11.62 -15.56 -10.38
N GLU A 440 10.36 -15.36 -10.77
CA GLU A 440 9.72 -16.27 -11.72
C GLU A 440 8.71 -15.53 -12.60
N ASN A 441 8.77 -15.83 -13.91
CA ASN A 441 7.84 -15.36 -14.93
C ASN A 441 7.70 -13.82 -15.01
N CYS A 442 8.74 -13.07 -14.63
CA CYS A 442 8.75 -11.62 -14.77
C CYS A 442 9.06 -11.19 -16.22
N HIS A 443 8.48 -10.05 -16.62
CA HIS A 443 8.77 -9.37 -17.87
C HIS A 443 9.62 -8.12 -17.61
N PHE A 444 10.72 -7.98 -18.34
CA PHE A 444 11.64 -6.84 -18.24
C PHE A 444 11.66 -6.06 -19.56
N GLU A 445 11.42 -4.76 -19.50
CA GLU A 445 11.28 -3.93 -20.68
C GLU A 445 11.93 -2.55 -20.49
N ALA A 446 12.52 -2.07 -21.59
CA ALA A 446 13.11 -0.75 -21.65
C ALA A 446 12.99 -0.20 -23.09
N ASP A 447 12.06 0.72 -23.31
CA ASP A 447 11.91 1.49 -24.54
C ASP A 447 12.58 2.87 -24.38
N GLY A 448 13.84 2.95 -24.81
CA GLY A 448 14.64 4.18 -24.77
C GLY A 448 15.97 4.05 -24.05
N VAL A 449 16.94 4.87 -24.47
CA VAL A 449 18.27 4.95 -23.85
C VAL A 449 18.07 5.44 -22.41
N ALA A 450 18.49 4.64 -21.42
CA ALA A 450 18.69 5.14 -20.06
C ALA A 450 19.44 6.48 -20.13
N PRO A 451 19.13 7.49 -19.29
CA PRO A 451 19.58 8.87 -19.49
C PRO A 451 21.07 8.95 -19.90
N ALA A 452 21.29 9.16 -21.21
CA ALA A 452 22.51 9.41 -22.00
C ALA A 452 23.85 8.68 -21.69
N SER A 453 24.03 7.95 -20.57
CA SER A 453 25.34 7.40 -20.18
C SER A 453 25.32 6.09 -19.37
N SER A 454 24.16 5.50 -19.02
CA SER A 454 24.09 4.34 -18.13
C SER A 454 23.72 3.02 -18.82
N ARG A 455 24.53 1.99 -18.55
CA ARG A 455 24.32 0.59 -18.96
C ARG A 455 23.17 -0.03 -18.15
N LYS A 456 21.96 -0.17 -18.71
CA LYS A 456 20.82 -0.77 -17.99
C LYS A 456 21.09 -2.25 -17.68
N THR A 457 20.74 -2.66 -16.47
CA THR A 457 20.93 -3.99 -15.88
C THR A 457 19.58 -4.51 -15.41
N ALA A 458 19.21 -5.76 -15.70
CA ALA A 458 17.97 -6.30 -15.13
C ALA A 458 18.16 -6.65 -13.63
N MET A 459 19.26 -7.32 -13.29
CA MET A 459 19.57 -7.76 -11.92
C MET A 459 20.94 -7.26 -11.41
N ALA A 460 20.99 -6.60 -10.25
CA ALA A 460 22.25 -6.20 -9.61
C ALA A 460 22.39 -6.78 -8.20
N LEU A 461 23.44 -7.57 -7.95
CA LEU A 461 23.72 -8.21 -6.66
C LEU A 461 24.96 -7.61 -6.01
N SER A 462 24.87 -7.26 -4.73
CA SER A 462 25.95 -6.58 -3.98
C SER A 462 26.34 -5.22 -4.60
N ALA A 463 25.33 -4.43 -4.97
CA ALA A 463 25.45 -3.08 -5.54
C ALA A 463 25.20 -1.98 -4.49
N GLY A 464 25.77 -0.77 -4.67
CA GLY A 464 25.33 0.48 -4.02
C GLY A 464 25.74 0.78 -2.56
N ILE A 465 25.66 2.07 -2.17
CA ILE A 465 26.00 2.63 -0.84
C ILE A 465 24.83 3.29 -0.06
N THR A 466 23.64 3.56 -0.63
CA THR A 466 22.53 4.27 0.08
C THR A 466 21.19 3.53 0.00
N GLN A 467 20.31 3.73 0.99
CA GLN A 467 18.94 3.17 1.02
C GLN A 467 17.88 4.18 0.53
N PHE A 468 18.15 5.48 0.65
CA PHE A 468 17.24 6.56 0.27
C PHE A 468 17.95 7.61 -0.59
N MET A 469 17.16 8.43 -1.29
CA MET A 469 17.60 9.28 -2.41
C MET A 469 18.66 10.31 -1.96
N GLY A 470 19.91 10.10 -2.34
CA GLY A 470 21.00 11.09 -2.16
C GLY A 470 21.52 11.32 -0.74
N ASP A 471 20.90 10.75 0.31
CA ASP A 471 21.37 10.87 1.69
C ASP A 471 22.06 9.58 2.16
N PRO A 472 23.40 9.55 2.23
CA PRO A 472 24.15 8.39 2.69
C PRO A 472 23.99 8.09 4.19
N SER A 473 23.40 9.00 4.97
CA SER A 473 23.09 8.77 6.39
C SER A 473 21.80 7.96 6.59
N LEU A 474 20.90 8.00 5.59
CA LEU A 474 19.68 7.21 5.50
C LEU A 474 20.02 5.86 4.88
N GLY A 475 20.67 5.06 5.70
CA GLY A 475 20.72 3.63 5.53
C GLY A 475 21.93 2.95 6.10
N TRP A 476 21.83 1.62 6.18
CA TRP A 476 22.89 0.81 6.74
C TRP A 476 24.14 0.86 5.82
N ASN A 477 25.15 1.60 6.27
CA ASN A 477 26.44 1.80 5.61
C ASN A 477 27.46 0.82 6.21
N GLU A 478 27.44 -0.42 5.74
CA GLU A 478 28.60 -1.30 5.97
C GLU A 478 29.67 -0.90 4.98
N ASN A 479 30.91 -0.87 5.46
CA ASN A 479 32.03 -1.22 4.61
C ASN A 479 31.74 -2.63 4.03
N ALA A 480 31.13 -2.66 2.85
CA ALA A 480 30.46 -3.78 2.17
C ALA A 480 31.40 -4.92 1.72
N ALA A 481 32.52 -5.12 2.43
CA ALA A 481 33.57 -6.02 2.00
C ALA A 481 33.29 -7.50 2.29
N ASN A 482 32.18 -7.86 2.97
CA ASN A 482 31.92 -9.23 3.46
C ASN A 482 30.48 -9.76 3.27
N PHE A 483 29.61 -9.05 2.54
CA PHE A 483 28.20 -9.40 2.46
C PHE A 483 27.70 -9.37 1.02
N GLY A 484 26.84 -10.32 0.65
CA GLY A 484 26.30 -10.44 -0.70
C GLY A 484 24.84 -10.83 -0.71
N ALA A 485 24.34 -11.21 -1.90
CA ALA A 485 22.95 -11.57 -2.11
C ALA A 485 22.82 -12.84 -2.98
N TYR A 486 21.73 -13.57 -2.77
CA TYR A 486 21.46 -14.84 -3.44
C TYR A 486 20.17 -14.72 -4.24
N VAL A 487 20.23 -15.04 -5.52
CA VAL A 487 19.06 -15.02 -6.39
C VAL A 487 18.93 -16.32 -7.15
N TYR A 488 17.72 -16.85 -7.14
CA TYR A 488 17.26 -17.88 -8.05
C TYR A 488 16.26 -17.24 -9.02
N TRP A 489 16.52 -17.35 -10.32
CA TRP A 489 15.71 -16.75 -11.37
C TRP A 489 15.30 -17.82 -12.39
N TYR A 490 14.00 -18.09 -12.43
CA TYR A 490 13.36 -19.02 -13.32
C TYR A 490 12.58 -18.30 -14.43
N GLY A 491 12.94 -18.59 -15.68
CA GLY A 491 12.22 -18.11 -16.86
C GLY A 491 12.05 -16.57 -16.93
N GLY A 492 10.93 -16.15 -17.49
CA GLY A 492 10.64 -14.75 -17.78
C GLY A 492 10.91 -14.36 -19.22
N SER A 493 10.63 -13.11 -19.53
CA SER A 493 10.81 -12.54 -20.87
C SER A 493 11.42 -11.16 -20.76
N MET A 494 12.13 -10.75 -21.79
CA MET A 494 12.72 -9.43 -21.81
C MET A 494 12.75 -8.86 -23.23
N TYR A 495 12.40 -7.59 -23.36
CA TYR A 495 12.44 -6.80 -24.59
C TYR A 495 13.63 -5.80 -24.55
N ALA A 496 14.53 -5.87 -25.54
CA ALA A 496 15.98 -5.76 -25.29
C ALA A 496 16.75 -4.58 -25.93
N ASN A 497 16.14 -3.43 -26.25
CA ASN A 497 16.91 -2.39 -26.97
C ASN A 497 17.88 -1.56 -26.09
N ALA A 498 17.73 -1.57 -24.76
CA ALA A 498 18.54 -0.73 -23.86
C ALA A 498 19.32 -1.49 -22.76
N TYR A 499 19.15 -2.81 -22.62
CA TYR A 499 19.85 -3.60 -21.60
C TYR A 499 21.28 -3.92 -22.04
N SER A 500 22.25 -3.45 -21.26
CA SER A 500 23.66 -3.84 -21.40
C SER A 500 23.97 -5.13 -20.65
N TYR A 501 23.28 -5.38 -19.53
CA TYR A 501 23.52 -6.53 -18.69
C TYR A 501 22.22 -7.24 -18.31
N THR A 502 22.20 -8.57 -18.42
CA THR A 502 21.18 -9.38 -17.76
C THR A 502 21.38 -9.29 -16.26
N ALA A 503 22.63 -9.48 -15.82
CA ALA A 503 22.97 -9.40 -14.42
C ALA A 503 24.40 -8.90 -14.19
N ARG A 504 24.57 -8.17 -13.08
CA ARG A 504 25.86 -7.85 -12.49
C ARG A 504 25.93 -8.46 -11.09
N VAL A 505 26.96 -9.24 -10.85
CA VAL A 505 27.15 -9.98 -9.59
C VAL A 505 28.45 -9.51 -8.93
N GLY A 506 28.31 -8.87 -7.76
CA GLY A 506 29.43 -8.43 -6.94
C GLY A 506 29.95 -9.52 -5.99
N ARG A 507 30.68 -9.08 -4.97
CA ARG A 507 31.30 -9.93 -3.95
C ARG A 507 30.24 -10.71 -3.15
N TYR A 508 30.61 -11.90 -2.63
CA TYR A 508 29.76 -12.75 -1.76
C TYR A 508 28.37 -13.10 -2.33
N SER A 509 28.17 -12.98 -3.65
CA SER A 509 26.86 -13.07 -4.27
C SER A 509 26.74 -14.25 -5.22
N GLU A 510 25.54 -14.78 -5.37
CA GLU A 510 25.26 -15.90 -6.25
C GLU A 510 24.00 -15.67 -7.07
N LEU A 511 24.12 -15.98 -8.36
CA LEU A 511 23.02 -15.95 -9.30
C LEU A 511 22.84 -17.36 -9.87
N SER A 512 21.64 -17.93 -9.68
CA SER A 512 21.22 -19.18 -10.29
C SER A 512 20.12 -18.90 -11.30
N LEU A 513 20.34 -19.32 -12.54
CA LEU A 513 19.44 -19.13 -13.67
C LEU A 513 18.89 -20.48 -14.13
N GLU A 514 17.59 -20.54 -14.40
CA GLU A 514 16.95 -21.71 -14.98
C GLU A 514 15.94 -21.31 -16.06
N ASN A 515 15.94 -22.02 -17.19
CA ASN A 515 15.01 -21.80 -18.29
C ASN A 515 15.00 -20.37 -18.84
N ILE A 516 16.13 -19.66 -18.76
CA ILE A 516 16.25 -18.29 -19.26
C ILE A 516 16.39 -18.32 -20.78
N ARG A 517 15.61 -17.49 -21.48
CA ARG A 517 15.67 -17.34 -22.95
C ARG A 517 15.82 -15.88 -23.33
N PHE A 518 17.03 -15.34 -23.12
CA PHE A 518 17.36 -13.96 -23.46
C PHE A 518 18.41 -13.86 -24.57
N PRO A 519 18.12 -14.36 -25.79
CA PRO A 519 19.13 -14.50 -26.86
C PRO A 519 19.70 -13.17 -27.37
N ASN A 520 19.02 -12.04 -27.10
CA ASN A 520 19.37 -10.72 -27.65
C ASN A 520 20.03 -9.77 -26.63
N ILE A 521 20.54 -10.25 -25.49
CA ILE A 521 21.26 -9.40 -24.51
C ILE A 521 22.76 -9.60 -24.63
N ASN A 522 23.51 -8.53 -24.38
CA ASN A 522 24.96 -8.51 -24.44
C ASN A 522 25.65 -9.37 -23.37
N LYS A 523 25.34 -9.26 -22.05
CA LYS A 523 26.29 -9.78 -21.05
C LYS A 523 25.76 -10.11 -19.63
N ILE A 524 26.32 -11.14 -19.01
CA ILE A 524 26.37 -11.34 -17.55
C ILE A 524 27.80 -11.07 -17.07
N LEU A 525 27.92 -10.24 -16.03
CA LEU A 525 29.23 -9.86 -15.46
C LEU A 525 29.30 -10.22 -13.98
N VAL A 526 30.32 -11.00 -13.61
CA VAL A 526 30.70 -11.25 -12.21
C VAL A 526 32.03 -10.55 -11.93
N SER A 527 32.06 -9.65 -10.95
CA SER A 527 33.23 -8.89 -10.54
C SER A 527 33.39 -8.99 -9.02
N SER A 528 34.11 -10.01 -8.55
CA SER A 528 34.15 -10.36 -7.13
C SER A 528 35.55 -10.52 -6.54
N GLY A 529 36.60 -10.50 -7.37
CA GLY A 529 37.97 -10.72 -6.93
C GLY A 529 38.11 -12.02 -6.13
N ASN A 530 38.85 -12.01 -5.02
CA ASN A 530 39.11 -13.20 -4.20
C ASN A 530 37.98 -13.56 -3.21
N THR A 531 36.71 -13.30 -3.55
CA THR A 531 35.57 -13.57 -2.66
C THR A 531 34.66 -14.65 -3.24
N PRO A 532 33.86 -15.36 -2.42
CA PRO A 532 33.00 -16.42 -2.92
C PRO A 532 31.88 -15.80 -3.75
N SER A 533 31.84 -16.09 -5.05
CA SER A 533 30.73 -15.67 -5.91
C SER A 533 30.53 -16.70 -6.99
N LYS A 534 29.28 -16.86 -7.44
CA LYS A 534 28.96 -17.91 -8.40
C LYS A 534 27.85 -17.51 -9.36
N LEU A 535 28.03 -17.94 -10.60
CA LEU A 535 26.99 -18.01 -11.61
C LEU A 535 26.69 -19.48 -11.89
N SER A 536 25.45 -19.90 -11.67
CA SER A 536 24.92 -21.18 -12.15
C SER A 536 23.83 -20.96 -13.20
N ALA A 537 23.82 -21.77 -14.24
CA ALA A 537 22.74 -21.75 -15.23
C ALA A 537 22.36 -23.17 -15.68
N VAL A 538 21.07 -23.42 -15.85
CA VAL A 538 20.51 -24.67 -16.37
C VAL A 538 19.51 -24.38 -17.49
N ASN A 539 19.57 -25.13 -18.59
CA ASN A 539 18.64 -25.03 -19.73
C ASN A 539 18.40 -23.59 -20.22
N SER A 540 19.47 -22.81 -20.32
CA SER A 540 19.39 -21.36 -20.54
C SER A 540 20.13 -20.91 -21.79
N VAL A 541 19.59 -19.90 -22.47
CA VAL A 541 20.25 -19.17 -23.57
C VAL A 541 20.65 -17.79 -23.06
N LEU A 542 21.96 -17.57 -22.99
CA LEU A 542 22.59 -16.39 -22.42
C LEU A 542 23.38 -15.62 -23.50
N GLY A 543 23.67 -14.35 -23.24
CA GLY A 543 24.65 -13.57 -24.01
C GLY A 543 26.09 -13.92 -23.63
N ASP A 544 26.97 -12.93 -23.61
CA ASP A 544 28.33 -13.09 -23.10
C ASP A 544 28.33 -13.38 -21.61
N VAL A 545 29.29 -14.17 -21.14
CA VAL A 545 29.48 -14.47 -19.73
C VAL A 545 30.91 -14.09 -19.35
N GLN A 546 31.06 -13.07 -18.51
CA GLN A 546 32.38 -12.66 -18.00
C GLN A 546 32.46 -12.82 -16.49
N LEU A 547 33.45 -13.57 -16.01
CA LEU A 547 33.77 -13.70 -14.59
C LEU A 547 35.19 -13.21 -14.34
N ASN A 548 35.33 -12.30 -13.38
CA ASN A 548 36.61 -11.86 -12.83
C ASN A 548 36.58 -12.03 -11.30
N GLY A 549 37.04 -13.19 -10.83
CA GLY A 549 36.99 -13.59 -9.43
C GLY A 549 36.04 -14.75 -9.13
N GLY A 550 35.82 -15.01 -7.85
CA GLY A 550 34.99 -16.13 -7.37
C GLY A 550 35.80 -17.33 -6.87
N ASN A 551 37.13 -17.29 -6.95
CA ASN A 551 38.04 -18.40 -6.59
C ASN A 551 37.98 -18.87 -5.12
N ALA A 552 37.29 -18.17 -4.22
CA ALA A 552 37.01 -18.68 -2.87
C ALA A 552 35.84 -19.70 -2.84
N LYS A 553 35.13 -19.87 -3.95
CA LYS A 553 34.06 -20.86 -4.13
C LYS A 553 34.49 -21.88 -5.17
N ASP A 554 34.11 -23.15 -4.97
CA ASP A 554 34.31 -24.18 -5.99
C ASP A 554 33.36 -23.95 -7.15
N TYR A 555 33.86 -24.05 -8.38
CA TYR A 555 33.07 -23.89 -9.60
C TYR A 555 32.28 -22.55 -9.63
N PRO A 556 32.95 -21.39 -9.54
CA PRO A 556 32.31 -20.07 -9.65
C PRO A 556 31.52 -19.88 -10.95
N LEU A 557 31.81 -20.68 -11.98
CA LEU A 557 30.93 -20.86 -13.13
C LEU A 557 30.49 -22.32 -13.23
N SER A 558 29.17 -22.55 -13.27
CA SER A 558 28.59 -23.87 -13.53
C SER A 558 27.41 -23.75 -14.51
N MET A 559 27.51 -24.38 -15.68
CA MET A 559 26.47 -24.35 -16.70
C MET A 559 26.13 -25.77 -17.17
N THR A 560 24.83 -26.06 -17.35
CA THR A 560 24.33 -27.36 -17.83
C THR A 560 23.22 -27.16 -18.85
N ASP A 561 23.35 -27.77 -20.02
CA ASP A 561 22.38 -27.65 -21.13
C ASP A 561 22.14 -26.19 -21.56
N CYS A 562 23.19 -25.37 -21.57
CA CYS A 562 23.12 -23.94 -21.87
C CYS A 562 23.74 -23.58 -23.22
N SER A 563 23.27 -22.48 -23.82
CA SER A 563 24.01 -21.79 -24.88
C SER A 563 24.43 -20.39 -24.42
N ALA A 564 25.61 -19.95 -24.83
CA ALA A 564 26.11 -18.60 -24.56
C ALA A 564 26.93 -18.08 -25.74
N ASN A 565 27.20 -16.79 -25.78
CA ASN A 565 28.17 -16.22 -26.71
C ASN A 565 29.59 -16.48 -26.19
N ASP A 566 30.36 -15.42 -25.93
CA ASP A 566 31.71 -15.55 -25.44
C ASP A 566 31.74 -15.76 -23.92
N ILE A 567 32.46 -16.78 -23.47
CA ILE A 567 32.74 -17.01 -22.06
C ILE A 567 34.17 -16.57 -21.76
N THR A 568 34.35 -15.57 -20.92
CA THR A 568 35.66 -15.10 -20.45
C THR A 568 35.75 -15.25 -18.93
N VAL A 569 36.71 -16.03 -18.45
CA VAL A 569 36.91 -16.24 -17.01
C VAL A 569 38.34 -15.92 -16.58
N SER A 570 38.46 -15.25 -15.45
CA SER A 570 39.73 -14.99 -14.77
C SER A 570 39.59 -15.14 -13.27
N TYR A 571 40.67 -15.61 -12.61
CA TYR A 571 40.72 -15.81 -11.15
C TYR A 571 39.61 -16.73 -10.64
N VAL A 572 39.53 -17.94 -11.21
CA VAL A 572 38.48 -18.93 -10.91
C VAL A 572 39.07 -20.23 -10.35
N LYS A 573 38.38 -20.87 -9.40
CA LYS A 573 38.73 -22.18 -8.84
C LYS A 573 37.97 -23.30 -9.56
N GLY A 574 38.38 -23.54 -10.80
CA GLY A 574 37.71 -24.46 -11.72
C GLY A 574 36.42 -23.88 -12.30
N ILE A 575 35.99 -24.43 -13.44
CA ILE A 575 34.68 -24.13 -14.06
C ILE A 575 34.01 -25.45 -14.43
N ARG A 576 32.67 -25.46 -14.53
CA ARG A 576 31.92 -26.64 -14.99
C ARG A 576 31.00 -26.25 -16.13
N LEU A 577 31.28 -26.79 -17.31
CA LEU A 577 30.41 -26.68 -18.48
C LEU A 577 30.02 -28.10 -18.87
N THR A 578 28.72 -28.36 -18.96
CA THR A 578 28.17 -29.67 -19.33
C THR A 578 27.10 -29.48 -20.40
N SER A 579 27.25 -30.17 -21.55
CA SER A 579 26.31 -30.07 -22.67
C SER A 579 26.06 -28.61 -23.12
N CYS A 580 27.13 -27.81 -23.21
CA CYS A 580 27.03 -26.38 -23.50
C CYS A 580 27.42 -26.06 -24.95
N ASN A 581 26.72 -25.12 -25.59
CA ASN A 581 27.05 -24.61 -26.92
C ASN A 581 27.46 -23.12 -26.83
N ILE A 582 28.73 -22.81 -27.09
CA ILE A 582 29.31 -21.49 -26.84
C ILE A 582 30.07 -20.95 -28.06
N SER A 583 30.14 -19.63 -28.22
CA SER A 583 30.96 -19.01 -29.29
C SER A 583 32.45 -19.21 -29.01
N SER A 584 32.90 -18.91 -27.79
CA SER A 584 34.29 -19.12 -27.38
C SER A 584 34.44 -19.29 -25.88
N LEU A 585 35.57 -19.84 -25.46
CA LEU A 585 35.98 -19.91 -24.06
C LEU A 585 37.41 -19.38 -23.89
N THR A 586 37.57 -18.28 -23.15
CA THR A 586 38.87 -17.71 -22.79
C THR A 586 39.10 -17.86 -21.28
N VAL A 587 40.19 -18.51 -20.88
CA VAL A 587 40.50 -18.82 -19.47
C VAL A 587 41.86 -18.27 -19.05
N SER A 588 41.88 -17.50 -17.98
CA SER A 588 43.12 -17.01 -17.36
C SER A 588 43.08 -17.21 -15.83
N ASN A 589 44.26 -17.29 -15.19
CA ASN A 589 44.38 -17.41 -13.72
C ASN A 589 43.45 -18.50 -13.13
N ASN A 590 43.36 -19.66 -13.78
CA ASN A 590 42.56 -20.79 -13.33
C ASN A 590 43.33 -21.57 -12.25
N THR A 591 42.81 -21.56 -11.03
CA THR A 591 43.41 -22.21 -9.86
C THR A 591 42.77 -23.56 -9.54
N ALA A 592 42.23 -24.25 -10.55
CA ALA A 592 41.66 -25.58 -10.39
C ALA A 592 42.67 -26.58 -9.80
N THR A 593 42.17 -27.50 -8.98
CA THR A 593 42.98 -28.53 -8.30
C THR A 593 42.43 -29.93 -8.61
N ALA A 594 43.10 -30.99 -8.16
CA ALA A 594 42.60 -32.35 -8.32
C ALA A 594 41.23 -32.59 -7.64
N THR A 595 40.91 -31.83 -6.58
CA THR A 595 39.62 -31.91 -5.88
C THR A 595 38.53 -31.04 -6.51
N THR A 596 38.93 -29.98 -7.22
CA THR A 596 38.04 -29.06 -7.93
C THR A 596 38.55 -28.82 -9.36
N PRO A 597 38.60 -29.85 -10.22
CA PRO A 597 39.12 -29.73 -11.58
C PRO A 597 38.11 -28.98 -12.46
N SER A 598 38.58 -28.27 -13.49
CA SER A 598 37.67 -27.74 -14.52
C SER A 598 37.04 -28.90 -15.29
N ILE A 599 35.73 -28.87 -15.50
CA ILE A 599 34.96 -29.91 -16.20
C ILE A 599 34.39 -29.30 -17.49
N LEU A 600 34.79 -29.85 -18.64
CA LEU A 600 34.32 -29.45 -19.97
C LEU A 600 33.76 -30.70 -20.67
N ASN A 601 32.52 -31.08 -20.36
CA ASN A 601 31.92 -32.33 -20.84
C ASN A 601 30.81 -32.03 -21.86
N GLY A 602 30.87 -32.56 -23.08
CA GLY A 602 29.85 -32.24 -24.08
C GLY A 602 29.86 -30.77 -24.52
N VAL A 603 31.02 -30.09 -24.52
CA VAL A 603 31.09 -28.65 -24.86
C VAL A 603 31.35 -28.48 -26.35
N ILE A 604 30.47 -27.76 -27.04
CA ILE A 604 30.66 -27.29 -28.42
C ILE A 604 31.13 -25.83 -28.33
N ALA A 605 32.30 -25.53 -28.87
CA ALA A 605 32.87 -24.18 -28.88
C ALA A 605 33.36 -23.79 -30.28
N GLY A 606 33.33 -22.50 -30.61
CA GLY A 606 34.08 -21.99 -31.76
C GLY A 606 35.57 -22.24 -31.57
N TYR A 607 36.14 -21.64 -30.54
CA TYR A 607 37.52 -21.87 -30.12
C TYR A 607 37.67 -21.78 -28.60
N ILE A 608 38.76 -22.34 -28.07
CA ILE A 608 39.14 -22.25 -26.66
C ILE A 608 40.55 -21.66 -26.57
N SER A 609 40.79 -20.76 -25.62
CA SER A 609 42.12 -20.22 -25.35
C SER A 609 42.44 -20.12 -23.86
N GLY A 610 43.73 -20.24 -23.54
CA GLY A 610 44.27 -19.97 -22.20
C GLY A 610 44.78 -21.18 -21.44
N ILE A 611 44.98 -21.04 -20.12
CA ILE A 611 45.67 -22.05 -19.30
C ILE A 611 44.74 -22.65 -18.25
N PHE A 612 44.67 -23.97 -18.22
CA PHE A 612 43.96 -24.77 -17.23
C PHE A 612 44.96 -25.51 -16.34
N SER A 613 44.98 -25.20 -15.05
CA SER A 613 45.84 -25.90 -14.08
C SER A 613 45.42 -27.37 -13.88
N PHE A 614 44.12 -27.62 -13.92
CA PHE A 614 43.53 -28.96 -13.84
C PHE A 614 42.22 -29.00 -14.64
N ALA A 615 42.09 -29.87 -15.64
CA ALA A 615 40.87 -29.99 -16.43
C ALA A 615 40.61 -31.40 -16.98
N PHE A 616 39.32 -31.74 -17.14
CA PHE A 616 38.86 -32.96 -17.79
C PHE A 616 37.68 -32.73 -18.72
N GLY A 617 37.59 -33.55 -19.76
CA GLY A 617 36.35 -33.78 -20.50
C GLY A 617 36.55 -33.94 -22.00
N ASP A 618 35.56 -33.52 -22.77
CA ASP A 618 35.44 -33.68 -24.20
C ASP A 618 34.80 -32.43 -24.82
N VAL A 619 35.50 -31.91 -25.84
CA VAL A 619 35.14 -30.67 -26.52
C VAL A 619 35.05 -30.90 -28.03
N TRP A 620 34.15 -30.16 -28.68
CA TRP A 620 34.03 -30.09 -30.14
C TRP A 620 34.34 -28.65 -30.57
N LEU A 621 35.44 -28.49 -31.29
CA LEU A 621 35.90 -27.20 -31.78
C LEU A 621 35.38 -27.00 -33.21
N THR A 622 34.74 -25.87 -33.46
CA THR A 622 33.99 -25.62 -34.69
C THR A 622 34.58 -24.51 -35.57
N SER A 623 35.52 -23.71 -35.05
CA SER A 623 36.14 -22.64 -35.82
C SER A 623 36.98 -23.19 -36.97
N THR A 624 36.90 -22.50 -38.11
CA THR A 624 37.72 -22.76 -39.31
C THR A 624 38.74 -21.66 -39.56
N THR A 625 38.69 -20.56 -38.80
CA THR A 625 39.53 -19.37 -38.99
C THR A 625 40.38 -19.02 -37.78
N THR A 626 40.06 -19.59 -36.61
CA THR A 626 40.74 -19.31 -35.34
C THR A 626 41.13 -20.62 -34.69
N GLU A 627 42.43 -20.80 -34.49
CA GLU A 627 42.98 -21.95 -33.78
C GLU A 627 42.64 -21.88 -32.29
N SER A 628 42.44 -23.04 -31.66
CA SER A 628 42.33 -23.12 -30.20
C SER A 628 43.73 -23.21 -29.60
N ASP A 629 44.09 -22.22 -28.78
CA ASP A 629 45.40 -22.11 -28.13
C ASP A 629 45.22 -22.20 -26.61
N TYR A 630 45.09 -23.43 -26.12
CA TYR A 630 44.93 -23.70 -24.70
C TYR A 630 45.86 -24.82 -24.21
N ASN A 631 46.22 -24.75 -22.93
CA ASN A 631 47.10 -25.72 -22.29
C ASN A 631 46.45 -26.28 -21.03
N VAL A 632 46.52 -27.61 -20.85
CA VAL A 632 46.04 -28.32 -19.67
C VAL A 632 47.23 -28.93 -18.95
N THR A 633 47.62 -28.36 -17.80
CA THR A 633 48.80 -28.82 -17.05
C THR A 633 48.58 -30.20 -16.42
N ASN A 634 47.38 -30.45 -15.88
CA ASN A 634 47.01 -31.72 -15.26
C ASN A 634 45.62 -32.16 -15.72
N GLY A 635 45.48 -33.44 -16.08
CA GLY A 635 44.24 -34.01 -16.60
C GLY A 635 44.25 -34.16 -18.12
N THR A 636 43.07 -34.31 -18.72
CA THR A 636 42.94 -34.58 -20.16
C THR A 636 41.61 -34.02 -20.69
N VAL A 637 41.70 -33.13 -21.67
CA VAL A 637 40.57 -32.66 -22.48
C VAL A 637 40.73 -33.28 -23.86
N ARG A 638 39.72 -34.04 -24.31
CA ARG A 638 39.73 -34.70 -25.62
C ARG A 638 39.05 -33.82 -26.65
N GLU A 639 39.74 -33.53 -27.74
CA GLU A 639 39.17 -32.84 -28.89
C GLU A 639 38.56 -33.88 -29.84
N ASN A 640 37.25 -33.81 -30.05
CA ASN A 640 36.54 -34.77 -30.91
C ASN A 640 36.43 -34.30 -32.37
N PHE A 641 36.65 -33.00 -32.65
CA PHE A 641 36.68 -32.41 -33.98
C PHE A 641 37.55 -31.14 -33.95
N ASN A 642 38.61 -31.08 -34.76
CA ASN A 642 39.40 -29.87 -35.00
C ASN A 642 39.36 -29.56 -36.51
N SER A 643 38.39 -28.76 -36.95
CA SER A 643 38.26 -28.37 -38.37
C SER A 643 39.43 -27.53 -38.90
N TYR A 644 40.13 -26.81 -38.02
CA TYR A 644 41.28 -25.99 -38.37
C TYR A 644 42.52 -26.84 -38.72
N SER A 645 42.76 -27.94 -37.99
CA SER A 645 43.83 -28.92 -38.28
C SER A 645 43.69 -29.60 -39.66
N ASN A 646 42.49 -29.61 -40.23
CA ASN A 646 42.25 -30.09 -41.60
C ASN A 646 42.55 -29.04 -42.68
N TYR A 647 42.80 -27.78 -42.31
CA TYR A 647 43.12 -26.67 -43.23
C TYR A 647 44.63 -26.33 -43.23
N THR A 648 45.30 -26.46 -42.09
CA THR A 648 46.75 -26.28 -41.95
C THR A 648 47.34 -27.60 -41.48
N GLY A 649 47.76 -28.45 -42.41
CA GLY A 649 48.19 -29.82 -42.09
C GLY A 649 49.29 -29.85 -41.03
N GLU A 650 48.92 -30.18 -39.79
CA GLU A 650 49.74 -30.74 -38.71
C GLU A 650 48.84 -30.89 -37.47
N TYR A 651 48.55 -32.13 -37.06
CA TYR A 651 48.01 -32.42 -35.73
C TYR A 651 49.14 -32.18 -34.71
N LYS A 652 48.90 -31.35 -33.70
CA LYS A 652 49.76 -31.23 -32.51
C LYS A 652 49.13 -31.92 -31.31
#